data_AF-A0A5B7UGU6-F1
#
_entry.id   AF-A0A5B7UGU6-F1
#
_cell.length_a   1.000
_cell.length_b   1.000
_cell.length_c   1.000
_cell.angle_alpha   90.00
_cell.angle_beta   90.00
_cell.angle_gamma   90.00
#
_symmetry.space_group_name_H-M   'P 1'
#
loop_
_entity.id
_entity.type
_entity.pdbx_description
1 polymer ?
#
loop_
_entity_poly.entity_id
_entity_poly.type
_entity_poly.pdbx_seq_one_letter_code
_entity_poly.pdbx_strand_id
1 'polypeptide(L)'
;MLESIIIKNVATYNATGIQIDNLRKINFIYGTNGCGKTTLSKLIYNPDDIAYSNCSLGWKGGSPINTLVYNKDFRDRNFGKGKIDGVFTLGQATKEEIEAIEKMQTELSDLKTKGIDKKSTLAKQEELKLQEDNDFKEVIWRDIYKENEVVFKEAFRGFMKKETFKDKILHELENNQEELMTLEELREKAQTIFVKTPTTLAPIARIEFNRLLEIEDNGIWKKKIIGKADVQIAKLIQKLNLNDWVNEGRTYISEDDICPFCQQETITENFRKQLEDYFDESFTQDIVQVKALLNEYIRESQNLQNLLEQIESQQKNDSESKLKMESFSALLKTLISQFVTNKELLTSKEKEPSRSIELISTKEQLQDLQTLINECNKEIKAHNDIVNDYTNQKNKLISAIWKYLTEGHLATIETFVKKQEGLTKGIESLKKQYHELREKYSDLNKKIREANKNVTSVQPSVDEINRILKSYGFLNFEIVPSKTEANQYQIQREDGTIAESTLSEGEATFITFLYYLQLAKGSTKEESITEERILVIDDPISSLDSNVLFVVSSLIKELIKAVKNNTGSIKQITLLTHNVYFHKEVSFVDGRTPKNGNTHFWIIRKNNNISTIQAFEMENPIQSSYELLWKELNNSSQNSGITVQNTMRRIIENYFKILGKYADDDLIKSFNNHQEQEICRSLVCWINDGSHGLPDDLYVEQQDAIIERYFEVFKQIFIKMGHEEHYKMMCRVSEEELVNNDTE
;
A
#
# COMPACT_ATOMS: atom_id res chain seq x y z
N MET A 1 -12.36 2.03 20.20
CA MET A 1 -13.84 1.96 20.27
C MET A 1 -14.35 2.04 18.85
N LEU A 2 -15.54 1.48 18.60
CA LEU A 2 -16.21 1.59 17.32
C LEU A 2 -16.88 2.98 17.24
N GLU A 3 -16.56 3.77 16.23
CA GLU A 3 -17.04 5.15 16.04
C GLU A 3 -18.13 5.22 14.97
N SER A 4 -18.01 4.40 13.92
CA SER A 4 -19.03 4.33 12.87
C SER A 4 -19.22 2.93 12.30
N ILE A 5 -20.40 2.69 11.73
CA ILE A 5 -20.76 1.46 11.01
C ILE A 5 -21.44 1.85 9.70
N ILE A 6 -20.95 1.33 8.58
CA ILE A 6 -21.58 1.43 7.28
C ILE A 6 -22.04 0.04 6.86
N ILE A 7 -23.32 -0.09 6.50
CA ILE A 7 -23.92 -1.35 6.06
C ILE A 7 -24.73 -1.14 4.78
N LYS A 8 -24.39 -1.90 3.73
CA LYS A 8 -24.94 -1.79 2.37
C LYS A 8 -25.05 -3.16 1.72
N ASN A 9 -26.02 -3.30 0.81
CA ASN A 9 -26.18 -4.49 -0.04
C ASN A 9 -26.27 -5.83 0.72
N VAL A 10 -26.93 -5.86 1.87
CA VAL A 10 -27.08 -7.08 2.67
C VAL A 10 -28.42 -7.13 3.39
N ALA A 11 -29.10 -8.29 3.35
CA ALA A 11 -30.42 -8.50 3.93
C ALA A 11 -31.44 -7.41 3.53
N THR A 12 -31.88 -6.57 4.48
CA THR A 12 -32.84 -5.49 4.28
C THR A 12 -32.18 -4.12 4.04
N TYR A 13 -30.86 -4.05 3.90
CA TYR A 13 -30.10 -2.84 3.56
C TYR A 13 -29.77 -2.83 2.07
N ASN A 14 -30.28 -1.83 1.34
CA ASN A 14 -30.09 -1.68 -0.10
C ASN A 14 -28.71 -1.07 -0.44
N ALA A 15 -28.52 -0.65 -1.71
CA ALA A 15 -27.27 -0.05 -2.17
C ALA A 15 -26.95 1.32 -1.54
N THR A 16 -27.98 2.10 -1.19
CA THR A 16 -27.81 3.32 -0.39
C THR A 16 -27.30 2.97 1.00
N GLY A 17 -27.89 1.93 1.59
CA GLY A 17 -27.59 1.42 2.93
C GLY A 17 -27.87 2.42 4.04
N ILE A 18 -27.25 2.18 5.19
CA ILE A 18 -27.26 3.12 6.32
C ILE A 18 -25.83 3.36 6.82
N GLN A 19 -25.66 4.49 7.49
CA GLN A 19 -24.46 4.86 8.20
C GLN A 19 -24.85 5.23 9.63
N ILE A 20 -24.18 4.61 10.60
CA ILE A 20 -24.33 4.89 12.02
C ILE A 20 -23.04 5.58 12.43
N ASP A 21 -23.09 6.88 12.70
CA ASP A 21 -21.93 7.66 13.14
C ASP A 21 -22.02 8.01 14.62
N ASN A 22 -20.94 8.54 15.20
CA ASN A 22 -20.92 9.05 16.58
C ASN A 22 -21.36 8.03 17.63
N LEU A 23 -21.03 6.75 17.44
CA LEU A 23 -21.25 5.72 18.44
C LEU A 23 -20.53 6.10 19.75
N ARG A 24 -21.25 6.02 20.87
CA ARG A 24 -20.71 6.34 22.21
C ARG A 24 -20.34 5.08 22.97
N LYS A 25 -19.96 5.22 24.24
CA LYS A 25 -19.67 4.07 25.11
C LYS A 25 -20.87 3.13 25.23
N ILE A 26 -22.08 3.67 25.30
CA ILE A 26 -23.32 2.91 25.40
C ILE A 26 -24.23 3.28 24.24
N ASN A 27 -24.67 2.30 23.45
CA ASN A 27 -25.60 2.51 22.33
C ASN A 27 -26.79 1.58 22.46
N PHE A 28 -27.99 2.14 22.52
CA PHE A 28 -29.23 1.38 22.50
C PHE A 28 -29.86 1.47 21.12
N ILE A 29 -30.05 0.33 20.48
CA ILE A 29 -30.64 0.24 19.14
C ILE A 29 -31.96 -0.53 19.24
N TYR A 30 -33.06 0.20 19.12
CA TYR A 30 -34.39 -0.39 19.07
C TYR A 30 -34.81 -0.66 17.61
N GLY A 31 -35.55 -1.74 17.37
CA GLY A 31 -36.15 -1.98 16.07
C GLY A 31 -37.07 -3.19 16.07
N THR A 32 -38.10 -3.18 15.24
CA THR A 32 -39.07 -4.30 15.14
C THR A 32 -38.42 -5.58 14.58
N ASN A 33 -39.15 -6.70 14.64
CA ASN A 33 -38.64 -7.96 14.10
C ASN A 33 -38.44 -7.87 12.58
N GLY A 34 -37.31 -8.41 12.11
CA GLY A 34 -36.97 -8.42 10.69
C GLY A 34 -36.45 -7.09 10.11
N CYS A 35 -36.14 -6.08 10.93
CA CYS A 35 -35.58 -4.79 10.46
C CYS A 35 -34.05 -4.78 10.26
N GLY A 36 -33.35 -5.90 10.43
CA GLY A 36 -31.91 -6.00 10.17
C GLY A 36 -30.98 -5.80 11.38
N LYS A 37 -31.49 -5.83 12.62
CA LYS A 37 -30.68 -5.80 13.87
C LYS A 37 -29.64 -6.92 13.91
N THR A 38 -30.06 -8.16 13.67
CA THR A 38 -29.14 -9.31 13.70
C THR A 38 -28.10 -9.27 12.59
N THR A 39 -28.41 -8.65 11.45
CA THR A 39 -27.40 -8.40 10.42
C THR A 39 -26.32 -7.45 10.93
N LEU A 40 -26.69 -6.44 11.72
CA LEU A 40 -25.74 -5.52 12.35
C LEU A 40 -24.87 -6.23 13.39
N SER A 41 -25.45 -7.09 14.23
CA SER A 41 -24.69 -7.86 15.23
C SER A 41 -23.71 -8.84 14.56
N LYS A 42 -24.12 -9.51 13.48
CA LYS A 42 -23.26 -10.42 12.70
C LYS A 42 -22.14 -9.69 11.96
N LEU A 43 -22.40 -8.50 11.40
CA LEU A 43 -21.37 -7.65 10.78
C LEU A 43 -20.26 -7.28 11.79
N ILE A 44 -20.63 -6.91 13.02
CA ILE A 44 -19.64 -6.56 14.06
C ILE A 44 -18.87 -7.80 14.54
N TYR A 45 -19.49 -8.98 14.47
CA TYR A 45 -18.84 -10.23 14.84
C TYR A 45 -17.81 -10.70 13.81
N ASN A 46 -18.16 -10.69 12.52
CA ASN A 46 -17.32 -11.17 11.44
C ASN A 46 -17.39 -10.21 10.22
N PRO A 47 -16.68 -9.07 10.26
CA PRO A 47 -16.74 -8.07 9.20
C PRO A 47 -16.16 -8.54 7.86
N ASP A 48 -15.31 -9.57 7.87
CA ASP A 48 -14.62 -10.09 6.69
C ASP A 48 -15.44 -11.12 5.89
N ASP A 49 -16.68 -11.42 6.32
CA ASP A 49 -17.58 -12.30 5.56
C ASP A 49 -17.89 -11.71 4.18
N ILE A 50 -17.95 -12.56 3.15
CA ILE A 50 -18.24 -12.16 1.76
C ILE A 50 -19.57 -11.39 1.67
N ALA A 51 -20.55 -11.74 2.52
CA ALA A 51 -21.84 -11.05 2.61
C ALA A 51 -21.73 -9.57 3.03
N TYR A 52 -20.59 -9.15 3.59
CA TYR A 52 -20.34 -7.80 4.11
C TYR A 52 -19.30 -7.01 3.32
N SER A 53 -18.93 -7.45 2.10
CA SER A 53 -17.96 -6.77 1.22
C SER A 53 -18.23 -5.28 0.94
N ASN A 54 -19.47 -4.83 1.07
CA ASN A 54 -19.88 -3.42 0.88
C ASN A 54 -20.06 -2.66 2.22
N CYS A 55 -19.69 -3.28 3.33
CA CYS A 55 -19.82 -2.74 4.68
C CYS A 55 -18.45 -2.33 5.23
N SER A 56 -18.42 -1.44 6.21
CA SER A 56 -17.18 -1.09 6.91
C SER A 56 -17.43 -0.67 8.35
N LEU A 57 -16.41 -0.86 9.18
CA LEU A 57 -16.39 -0.48 10.59
C LEU A 57 -15.34 0.61 10.80
N GLY A 58 -15.77 1.78 11.26
CA GLY A 58 -14.90 2.90 11.60
C GLY A 58 -14.41 2.77 13.03
N TRP A 59 -13.11 2.58 13.22
CA TRP A 59 -12.48 2.40 14.52
C TRP A 59 -11.72 3.65 14.96
N LYS A 60 -11.85 4.03 16.23
CA LYS A 60 -11.05 5.11 16.82
C LYS A 60 -9.56 4.85 16.64
N GLY A 61 -8.87 5.74 15.92
CA GLY A 61 -7.44 5.62 15.61
C GLY A 61 -7.08 4.48 14.64
N GLY A 62 -8.05 3.96 13.89
CA GLY A 62 -7.85 2.90 12.88
C GLY A 62 -7.46 1.53 13.45
N SER A 63 -7.60 1.33 14.77
CA SER A 63 -7.19 0.10 15.44
C SER A 63 -8.41 -0.68 15.96
N PRO A 64 -8.72 -1.86 15.39
CA PRO A 64 -9.80 -2.71 15.86
C PRO A 64 -9.62 -3.12 17.33
N ILE A 65 -10.74 -3.25 18.04
CA ILE A 65 -10.80 -3.81 19.40
C ILE A 65 -11.61 -5.11 19.31
N ASN A 66 -11.23 -6.13 20.09
CA ASN A 66 -11.93 -7.41 20.12
C ASN A 66 -13.44 -7.20 20.38
N THR A 67 -14.28 -7.84 19.58
CA THR A 67 -15.74 -7.78 19.71
C THR A 67 -16.27 -9.09 20.29
N LEU A 68 -17.21 -9.01 21.23
CA LEU A 68 -17.90 -10.15 21.80
C LEU A 68 -19.40 -9.96 21.59
N VAL A 69 -19.96 -10.76 20.68
CA VAL A 69 -21.35 -10.61 20.21
C VAL A 69 -22.22 -11.73 20.76
N TYR A 70 -23.26 -11.37 21.50
CA TYR A 70 -24.35 -12.26 21.90
C TYR A 70 -25.47 -12.18 20.87
N ASN A 71 -25.74 -13.28 20.18
CA ASN A 71 -26.87 -13.46 19.28
C ASN A 71 -27.20 -14.97 19.18
N LYS A 72 -28.13 -15.36 18.31
CA LYS A 72 -28.47 -16.78 18.10
C LYS A 72 -27.25 -17.62 17.74
N ASP A 73 -26.40 -17.15 16.82
CA ASP A 73 -25.19 -17.86 16.39
C ASP A 73 -24.19 -18.07 17.56
N PHE A 74 -24.13 -17.14 18.52
CA PHE A 74 -23.34 -17.33 19.74
C PHE A 74 -23.86 -18.50 20.58
N ARG A 75 -25.17 -18.60 20.78
CA ARG A 75 -25.79 -19.72 21.52
C ARG A 75 -25.48 -21.06 20.84
N ASP A 76 -25.74 -21.14 19.54
CA ASP A 76 -25.57 -22.36 18.75
C ASP A 76 -24.11 -22.85 18.78
N ARG A 77 -23.13 -21.93 18.76
CA ARG A 77 -21.70 -22.28 18.78
C ARG A 77 -21.19 -22.76 20.13
N ASN A 78 -21.66 -22.16 21.22
CA ASN A 78 -21.15 -22.46 22.56
C ASN A 78 -21.95 -23.57 23.26
N PHE A 79 -23.19 -23.83 22.85
CA PHE A 79 -24.09 -24.77 23.53
C PHE A 79 -24.72 -25.81 22.58
N GLY A 80 -24.43 -25.81 21.27
CA GLY A 80 -24.98 -26.80 20.32
C GLY A 80 -24.17 -28.09 20.15
N LYS A 81 -23.15 -28.35 20.99
CA LYS A 81 -22.20 -29.49 20.86
C LYS A 81 -22.03 -30.32 22.14
N GLY A 82 -22.74 -30.00 23.21
CA GLY A 82 -22.78 -30.76 24.47
C GLY A 82 -21.68 -30.52 25.46
N LYS A 83 -20.81 -29.55 25.18
CA LYS A 83 -19.74 -29.12 26.05
C LYS A 83 -19.64 -27.60 26.01
N ILE A 84 -19.42 -27.01 27.19
CA ILE A 84 -19.23 -25.58 27.38
C ILE A 84 -17.76 -25.37 27.70
N ASP A 85 -17.08 -24.51 26.94
CA ASP A 85 -15.69 -24.17 27.22
C ASP A 85 -15.56 -23.45 28.56
N GLY A 86 -14.47 -23.70 29.26
CA GLY A 86 -14.14 -22.99 30.49
C GLY A 86 -13.86 -21.52 30.26
N VAL A 87 -14.43 -20.65 31.11
CA VAL A 87 -14.09 -19.24 31.15
C VAL A 87 -13.11 -18.97 32.27
N PHE A 88 -11.88 -18.59 31.95
CA PHE A 88 -10.93 -18.09 32.91
C PHE A 88 -11.32 -16.68 33.36
N THR A 89 -11.42 -16.47 34.67
CA THR A 89 -11.64 -15.16 35.28
C THR A 89 -10.65 -14.94 36.43
N LEU A 90 -10.53 -13.70 36.89
CA LEU A 90 -9.68 -13.30 38.02
C LEU A 90 -10.28 -13.68 39.40
N GLY A 91 -11.24 -14.61 39.45
CA GLY A 91 -12.03 -14.88 40.66
C GLY A 91 -11.27 -15.50 41.84
N GLN A 92 -10.02 -15.97 41.63
CA GLN A 92 -9.13 -16.43 42.70
C GLN A 92 -8.05 -15.40 43.08
N ALA A 93 -7.97 -14.27 42.38
CA ALA A 93 -6.98 -13.24 42.64
C ALA A 93 -7.29 -12.50 43.95
N THR A 94 -6.25 -12.21 44.72
CA THR A 94 -6.32 -11.30 45.86
C THR A 94 -6.67 -9.88 45.41
N LYS A 95 -7.19 -9.05 46.31
CA LYS A 95 -7.52 -7.66 46.00
C LYS A 95 -6.29 -6.90 45.52
N GLU A 96 -5.14 -7.15 46.13
CA GLU A 96 -3.85 -6.57 45.79
C GLU A 96 -3.39 -6.95 44.37
N GLU A 97 -3.61 -8.19 43.94
CA GLU A 97 -3.29 -8.66 42.58
C GLU A 97 -4.20 -8.02 41.52
N ILE A 98 -5.49 -7.87 41.82
CA ILE A 98 -6.46 -7.18 40.93
C ILE A 98 -6.04 -5.72 40.75
N GLU A 99 -5.77 -5.01 41.85
CA GLU A 99 -5.34 -3.60 41.82
C GLU A 99 -4.01 -3.42 41.05
N ALA A 100 -3.06 -4.35 41.20
CA ALA A 100 -1.81 -4.32 40.46
C ALA A 100 -2.02 -4.49 38.95
N ILE A 101 -2.88 -5.43 38.55
CA ILE A 101 -3.22 -5.68 37.14
C ILE A 101 -3.97 -4.48 36.54
N GLU A 102 -4.91 -3.87 37.26
CA GLU A 102 -5.63 -2.67 36.81
C GLU A 102 -4.70 -1.47 36.63
N LYS A 103 -3.74 -1.28 37.54
CA LYS A 103 -2.73 -0.23 37.41
C LYS A 103 -1.86 -0.42 36.16
N MET A 104 -1.40 -1.66 35.91
CA MET A 104 -0.62 -1.97 34.71
C MET A 104 -1.44 -1.76 33.43
N GLN A 105 -2.73 -2.10 33.41
CA GLN A 105 -3.61 -1.83 32.26
C GLN A 105 -3.80 -0.34 32.00
N THR A 106 -3.92 0.46 33.06
CA THR A 106 -4.05 1.92 32.95
C THR A 106 -2.78 2.50 32.32
N GLU A 107 -1.61 2.09 32.81
CA GLU A 107 -0.32 2.51 32.23
C GLU A 107 -0.15 2.04 30.78
N LEU A 108 -0.62 0.82 30.44
CA LEU A 108 -0.60 0.32 29.07
C LEU A 108 -1.49 1.18 28.13
N SER A 109 -2.66 1.61 28.62
CA SER A 109 -3.58 2.49 27.88
C SER A 109 -2.96 3.87 27.64
N ASP A 110 -2.27 4.43 28.64
CA ASP A 110 -1.54 5.69 28.51
C ASP A 110 -0.40 5.59 27.49
N LEU A 111 0.36 4.48 27.51
CA LEU A 111 1.42 4.22 26.53
C LEU A 111 0.85 4.09 25.11
N LYS A 112 -0.27 3.40 24.94
CA LYS A 112 -0.98 3.26 23.66
C LYS A 112 -1.40 4.63 23.11
N THR A 113 -1.98 5.48 23.97
CA THR A 113 -2.42 6.83 23.59
C THR A 113 -1.24 7.71 23.17
N LYS A 114 -0.17 7.74 23.99
CA LYS A 114 1.08 8.45 23.64
C LYS A 114 1.68 7.95 22.33
N GLY A 115 1.63 6.64 22.07
CA GLY A 115 2.10 6.03 20.82
C GLY A 115 1.31 6.48 19.61
N ILE A 116 -0.03 6.55 19.70
CA ILE A 116 -0.92 7.05 18.64
C ILE A 116 -0.62 8.52 18.34
N ASP A 117 -0.55 9.37 19.37
CA ASP A 117 -0.27 10.80 19.21
C ASP A 117 1.11 11.04 18.57
N LYS A 118 2.11 10.24 18.97
CA LYS A 118 3.45 10.31 18.41
C LYS A 118 3.49 9.89 16.95
N LYS A 119 2.77 8.83 16.58
CA LYS A 119 2.63 8.37 15.20
C LYS A 119 1.92 9.42 14.32
N SER A 120 0.87 10.07 14.83
CA SER A 120 0.19 11.18 14.14
C SER A 120 1.14 12.36 13.92
N THR A 121 1.91 12.73 14.94
CA THR A 121 2.89 13.83 14.85
C THR A 121 3.99 13.50 13.83
N LEU A 122 4.47 12.25 13.81
CA LEU A 122 5.44 11.78 12.83
C LEU A 122 4.92 11.90 11.39
N ALA A 123 3.68 11.43 11.14
CA ALA A 123 3.07 11.52 9.82
C ALA A 123 2.95 12.96 9.33
N LYS A 124 2.54 13.89 10.20
CA LYS A 124 2.47 15.33 9.87
C LYS A 124 3.84 15.91 9.50
N GLN A 125 4.90 15.51 10.19
CA GLN A 125 6.27 15.97 9.88
C GLN A 125 6.79 15.39 8.56
N GLU A 126 6.48 14.13 8.25
CA GLU A 126 6.81 13.51 6.97
C GLU A 126 6.07 14.19 5.81
N GLU A 127 4.79 14.54 6.01
CA GLU A 127 3.99 15.30 5.04
C GLU A 127 4.55 16.72 4.81
N LEU A 128 4.87 17.45 5.89
CA LEU A 128 5.51 18.76 5.79
C LEU A 128 6.85 18.68 5.04
N LYS A 129 7.68 17.67 5.31
CA LYS A 129 8.95 17.46 4.60
C LYS A 129 8.75 17.27 3.09
N LEU A 130 7.74 16.50 2.70
CA LEU A 130 7.39 16.28 1.30
C LEU A 130 6.86 17.56 0.64
N GLN A 131 6.01 18.31 1.35
CA GLN A 131 5.49 19.58 0.87
C GLN A 131 6.62 20.58 0.61
N GLU A 132 7.55 20.75 1.54
CA GLU A 132 8.70 21.65 1.37
C GLU A 132 9.60 21.26 0.18
N ASP A 133 9.80 19.95 -0.05
CA ASP A 133 10.54 19.46 -1.22
C ASP A 133 9.82 19.79 -2.53
N ASN A 134 8.50 19.67 -2.58
CA ASN A 134 7.71 20.04 -3.75
C ASN A 134 7.69 21.56 -3.98
N ASP A 135 7.49 22.36 -2.93
CA ASP A 135 7.50 23.81 -3.03
C ASP A 135 8.85 24.32 -3.53
N PHE A 136 9.96 23.75 -3.04
CA PHE A 136 11.30 24.09 -3.52
C PHE A 136 11.51 23.72 -4.99
N LYS A 137 11.03 22.55 -5.45
CA LYS A 137 11.07 22.18 -6.87
C LYS A 137 10.35 23.18 -7.76
N GLU A 138 9.19 23.66 -7.34
CA GLU A 138 8.45 24.68 -8.10
C GLU A 138 9.22 26.01 -8.15
N VAL A 139 9.77 26.44 -7.02
CA VAL A 139 10.57 27.68 -6.91
C VAL A 139 11.78 27.64 -7.84
N ILE A 140 12.64 26.63 -7.74
CA ILE A 140 13.84 26.55 -8.61
C ILE A 140 13.47 26.40 -10.09
N TRP A 141 12.36 25.72 -10.39
CA TRP A 141 11.95 25.51 -11.77
C TRP A 141 11.46 26.81 -12.41
N ARG A 142 10.68 27.59 -11.65
CA ARG A 142 10.16 28.88 -12.09
C ARG A 142 11.26 29.94 -12.12
N ASP A 143 12.02 30.09 -11.04
CA ASP A 143 12.90 31.24 -10.83
C ASP A 143 14.30 31.01 -11.41
N ILE A 144 14.73 29.76 -11.61
CA ILE A 144 16.07 29.44 -12.14
C ILE A 144 15.98 28.87 -13.56
N TYR A 145 15.29 27.74 -13.73
CA TYR A 145 15.24 27.06 -15.04
C TYR A 145 14.52 27.91 -16.09
N LYS A 146 13.28 28.36 -15.81
CA LYS A 146 12.46 29.08 -16.79
C LYS A 146 13.01 30.43 -17.20
N GLU A 147 13.66 31.16 -16.29
CA GLU A 147 14.28 32.46 -16.64
C GLU A 147 15.49 32.29 -17.57
N ASN A 148 16.15 31.13 -17.54
CA ASN A 148 17.42 30.90 -18.23
C ASN A 148 17.32 29.87 -19.39
N GLU A 149 16.17 29.24 -19.60
CA GLU A 149 16.01 28.08 -20.52
C GLU A 149 16.35 28.41 -21.98
N VAL A 150 16.14 29.67 -22.41
CA VAL A 150 16.41 30.10 -23.79
C VAL A 150 17.90 30.26 -24.03
N VAL A 151 18.61 30.85 -23.06
CA VAL A 151 20.03 31.23 -23.20
C VAL A 151 20.95 30.02 -22.92
N PHE A 152 20.63 29.24 -21.89
CA PHE A 152 21.51 28.18 -21.38
C PHE A 152 20.97 26.77 -21.64
N LYS A 153 20.11 26.60 -22.64
CA LYS A 153 19.47 25.31 -23.00
C LYS A 153 20.44 24.14 -23.06
N GLU A 154 21.61 24.33 -23.66
CA GLU A 154 22.63 23.29 -23.80
C GLU A 154 23.27 22.90 -22.46
N ALA A 155 23.41 23.85 -21.52
CA ALA A 155 23.92 23.56 -20.17
C ALA A 155 22.93 22.73 -19.34
N PHE A 156 21.62 22.82 -19.64
CA PHE A 156 20.56 22.09 -18.94
C PHE A 156 20.27 20.71 -19.53
N ARG A 157 20.99 20.31 -20.59
CA ARG A 157 20.77 19.02 -21.25
C ARG A 157 21.01 17.87 -20.27
N GLY A 158 20.01 16.99 -20.13
CA GLY A 158 19.99 15.90 -19.14
C GLY A 158 19.29 16.23 -17.82
N PHE A 159 19.06 17.53 -17.53
CA PHE A 159 18.48 18.00 -16.26
C PHE A 159 17.16 18.77 -16.47
N MET A 160 16.44 18.52 -17.57
CA MET A 160 15.21 19.25 -17.93
C MET A 160 13.94 18.68 -17.27
N LYS A 161 14.04 18.14 -16.05
CA LYS A 161 12.89 17.74 -15.22
C LYS A 161 13.06 18.36 -13.83
N LYS A 162 11.97 18.72 -13.17
CA LYS A 162 12.00 19.39 -11.85
C LYS A 162 12.89 18.65 -10.83
N GLU A 163 12.74 17.33 -10.73
CA GLU A 163 13.56 16.51 -9.82
C GLU A 163 15.05 16.58 -10.17
N THR A 164 15.40 16.27 -11.42
CA THR A 164 16.80 16.19 -11.83
C THR A 164 17.48 17.56 -11.84
N PHE A 165 16.72 18.64 -12.07
CA PHE A 165 17.20 20.01 -11.97
C PHE A 165 17.50 20.40 -10.51
N LYS A 166 16.59 20.06 -9.57
CA LYS A 166 16.82 20.22 -8.13
C LYS A 166 18.09 19.53 -7.68
N ASP A 167 18.22 18.25 -8.00
CA ASP A 167 19.36 17.45 -7.58
C ASP A 167 20.66 18.00 -8.15
N LYS A 168 20.63 18.50 -9.40
CA LYS A 168 21.77 19.16 -10.02
C LYS A 168 22.13 20.46 -9.31
N ILE A 169 21.17 21.33 -8.99
CA ILE A 169 21.41 22.58 -8.25
C ILE A 169 22.06 22.29 -6.88
N LEU A 170 21.54 21.30 -6.14
CA LEU A 170 22.10 20.93 -4.84
C LEU A 170 23.52 20.35 -4.97
N HIS A 171 23.74 19.50 -5.98
CA HIS A 171 25.07 18.94 -6.24
C HIS A 171 26.10 20.02 -6.61
N GLU A 172 25.71 20.98 -7.45
CA GLU A 172 26.57 22.10 -7.86
C GLU A 172 26.86 23.05 -6.70
N LEU A 173 25.91 23.27 -5.79
CA LEU A 173 26.15 24.06 -4.58
C LEU A 173 27.29 23.47 -3.73
N GLU A 174 27.33 22.15 -3.58
CA GLU A 174 28.32 21.46 -2.75
C GLU A 174 29.69 21.30 -3.44
N ASN A 175 29.70 21.06 -4.76
CA ASN A 175 30.90 20.55 -5.45
C ASN A 175 31.52 21.55 -6.45
N ASN A 176 30.81 22.61 -6.85
CA ASN A 176 31.30 23.51 -7.90
C ASN A 176 32.25 24.60 -7.34
N GLN A 177 33.50 24.53 -7.80
CA GLN A 177 34.60 25.42 -7.42
C GLN A 177 34.99 26.43 -8.52
N GLU A 178 34.22 26.54 -9.60
CA GLU A 178 34.50 27.53 -10.65
C GLU A 178 34.37 28.97 -10.13
N GLU A 179 35.09 29.88 -10.80
CA GLU A 179 34.99 31.31 -10.54
C GLU A 179 33.62 31.86 -10.98
N LEU A 180 33.04 32.75 -10.18
CA LEU A 180 31.77 33.38 -10.49
C LEU A 180 31.93 34.34 -11.67
N MET A 181 31.13 34.12 -12.71
CA MET A 181 31.07 34.96 -13.91
C MET A 181 29.77 35.78 -13.94
N THR A 182 29.79 36.91 -14.64
CA THR A 182 28.58 37.73 -14.84
C THR A 182 27.65 37.15 -15.90
N LEU A 183 26.36 37.51 -15.85
CA LEU A 183 25.36 37.03 -16.80
C LEU A 183 25.68 37.46 -18.25
N GLU A 184 26.20 38.68 -18.42
CA GLU A 184 26.61 39.22 -19.71
C GLU A 184 27.75 38.40 -20.32
N GLU A 185 28.80 38.10 -19.55
CA GLU A 185 29.93 37.29 -20.02
C GLU A 185 29.51 35.86 -20.36
N LEU A 186 28.62 35.26 -19.56
CA LEU A 186 28.09 33.92 -19.82
C LEU A 186 27.23 33.89 -21.09
N ARG A 187 26.42 34.93 -21.33
CA ARG A 187 25.60 35.07 -22.55
C ARG A 187 26.47 35.17 -23.80
N GLU A 188 27.51 36.02 -23.77
CA GLU A 188 28.42 36.20 -24.90
C GLU A 188 29.16 34.88 -25.21
N LYS A 189 29.71 34.21 -24.18
CA LYS A 189 30.35 32.90 -24.35
C LYS A 189 29.38 31.82 -24.83
N ALA A 190 28.14 31.80 -24.35
CA ALA A 190 27.14 30.82 -24.78
C ALA A 190 26.76 30.98 -26.27
N GLN A 191 26.65 32.22 -26.76
CA GLN A 191 26.35 32.50 -28.17
C GLN A 191 27.47 32.07 -29.12
N THR A 192 28.71 31.95 -28.63
CA THR A 192 29.84 31.48 -29.44
C THR A 192 30.04 29.96 -29.31
N ILE A 193 30.02 29.42 -28.09
CA ILE A 193 30.39 28.03 -27.77
C ILE A 193 29.21 27.03 -27.91
N PHE A 194 27.96 27.46 -28.03
CA PHE A 194 26.82 26.52 -28.19
C PHE A 194 26.28 26.37 -29.62
N VAL A 195 26.83 27.10 -30.61
CA VAL A 195 26.26 27.17 -31.97
C VAL A 195 26.67 26.02 -32.89
N LYS A 196 27.93 25.55 -32.85
CA LYS A 196 28.39 24.44 -33.71
C LYS A 196 29.43 23.58 -33.02
N THR A 197 29.05 22.34 -32.68
CA THR A 197 29.96 21.39 -32.03
C THR A 197 30.84 20.72 -33.10
N PRO A 198 32.17 20.92 -33.09
CA PRO A 198 33.06 20.22 -33.98
C PRO A 198 33.24 18.76 -33.51
N THR A 199 33.35 17.83 -34.45
CA THR A 199 33.52 16.39 -34.17
C THR A 199 34.96 15.97 -34.39
N THR A 200 35.44 15.02 -33.59
CA THR A 200 36.78 14.45 -33.75
C THR A 200 36.85 13.53 -34.96
N LEU A 201 37.95 13.58 -35.71
CA LEU A 201 38.25 12.69 -36.82
C LEU A 201 39.14 11.52 -36.36
N ALA A 202 38.92 10.32 -36.89
CA ALA A 202 39.71 9.15 -36.55
C ALA A 202 41.02 9.10 -37.37
N PRO A 203 42.18 8.80 -36.76
CA PRO A 203 43.44 8.69 -37.49
C PRO A 203 43.46 7.43 -38.40
N ILE A 204 44.15 7.55 -39.53
CA ILE A 204 44.38 6.46 -40.49
C ILE A 204 45.53 5.58 -39.99
N ALA A 205 45.37 4.26 -40.08
CA ALA A 205 46.41 3.30 -39.71
C ALA A 205 47.69 3.49 -40.56
N ARG A 206 48.86 3.34 -39.93
CA ARG A 206 50.15 3.31 -40.64
C ARG A 206 50.32 1.99 -41.38
N ILE A 207 51.09 2.01 -42.46
CA ILE A 207 51.39 0.84 -43.28
C ILE A 207 52.79 0.31 -42.92
N GLU A 208 52.89 -1.00 -42.75
CA GLU A 208 54.17 -1.69 -42.49
C GLU A 208 54.55 -2.50 -43.73
N PHE A 209 55.76 -2.26 -44.26
CA PHE A 209 56.18 -2.85 -45.54
C PHE A 209 57.66 -3.26 -45.60
N ASN A 210 58.39 -3.17 -44.49
CA ASN A 210 59.82 -3.49 -44.45
C ASN A 210 60.12 -4.92 -44.92
N ARG A 211 59.28 -5.89 -44.50
CA ARG A 211 59.46 -7.29 -44.88
C ARG A 211 59.31 -7.51 -46.39
N LEU A 212 58.40 -6.78 -47.04
CA LEU A 212 58.21 -6.86 -48.48
C LEU A 212 59.48 -6.41 -49.22
N LEU A 213 60.08 -5.30 -48.77
CA LEU A 213 61.33 -4.78 -49.35
C LEU A 213 62.53 -5.71 -49.10
N GLU A 214 62.61 -6.36 -47.94
CA GLU A 214 63.63 -7.38 -47.65
C GLU A 214 63.50 -8.58 -48.60
N ILE A 215 62.28 -8.96 -48.94
CA ILE A 215 62.05 -10.04 -49.92
C ILE A 215 62.46 -9.56 -51.31
N GLU A 216 62.09 -8.34 -51.73
CA GLU A 216 62.48 -7.78 -53.03
C GLU A 216 64.00 -7.75 -53.26
N ASP A 217 64.77 -7.40 -52.22
CA ASP A 217 66.24 -7.28 -52.29
C ASP A 217 66.99 -8.61 -52.09
N ASN A 218 66.27 -9.72 -51.88
CA ASN A 218 66.91 -11.00 -51.59
C ASN A 218 67.77 -11.48 -52.77
N GLY A 219 69.04 -11.80 -52.51
CA GLY A 219 69.99 -12.25 -53.53
C GLY A 219 69.61 -13.54 -54.26
N ILE A 220 68.68 -14.35 -53.71
CA ILE A 220 68.20 -15.60 -54.34
C ILE A 220 67.58 -15.36 -55.72
N TRP A 221 67.00 -14.17 -55.96
CA TRP A 221 66.38 -13.83 -57.24
C TRP A 221 67.38 -13.72 -58.39
N LYS A 222 68.59 -13.22 -58.08
CA LYS A 222 69.70 -13.08 -59.03
C LYS A 222 70.58 -14.35 -59.11
N LYS A 223 70.52 -15.23 -58.11
CA LYS A 223 71.26 -16.50 -58.07
C LYS A 223 70.70 -17.47 -59.12
N LYS A 224 71.52 -17.96 -60.05
CA LYS A 224 71.14 -19.09 -60.92
C LYS A 224 71.22 -20.39 -60.13
N ILE A 225 70.07 -21.01 -59.86
CA ILE A 225 70.00 -22.24 -59.05
C ILE A 225 70.18 -23.41 -60.02
N ILE A 226 71.39 -23.96 -60.05
CA ILE A 226 71.78 -25.05 -60.95
C ILE A 226 72.47 -26.17 -60.16
N GLY A 227 72.24 -27.42 -60.56
CA GLY A 227 72.97 -28.56 -60.02
C GLY A 227 74.50 -28.49 -60.12
N LYS A 228 75.16 -29.31 -59.30
CA LYS A 228 76.60 -29.31 -59.01
C LYS A 228 77.44 -29.59 -60.25
N ALA A 229 78.43 -28.74 -60.53
CA ALA A 229 79.20 -28.78 -61.78
C ALA A 229 80.28 -29.87 -61.85
N ASP A 230 80.65 -30.47 -60.72
CA ASP A 230 81.75 -31.45 -60.60
C ASP A 230 81.30 -32.92 -60.75
N VAL A 231 80.03 -33.16 -61.08
CA VAL A 231 79.47 -34.50 -61.33
C VAL A 231 79.55 -34.84 -62.83
N GLN A 232 79.78 -36.11 -63.17
CA GLN A 232 79.97 -36.52 -64.57
C GLN A 232 78.79 -36.16 -65.48
N ILE A 233 77.55 -36.29 -64.99
CA ILE A 233 76.32 -35.97 -65.73
C ILE A 233 76.16 -34.46 -66.03
N ALA A 234 76.82 -33.58 -65.28
CA ALA A 234 76.67 -32.13 -65.35
C ALA A 234 77.03 -31.53 -66.72
N LYS A 235 78.07 -32.07 -67.38
CA LYS A 235 78.66 -31.48 -68.59
C LYS A 235 77.64 -31.28 -69.71
N LEU A 236 76.80 -32.30 -69.97
CA LEU A 236 75.81 -32.24 -71.04
C LEU A 236 74.59 -31.41 -70.63
N ILE A 237 74.14 -31.55 -69.38
CA ILE A 237 73.00 -30.80 -68.82
C ILE A 237 73.28 -29.28 -68.91
N GLN A 238 74.47 -28.84 -68.50
CA GLN A 238 74.85 -27.43 -68.53
C GLN A 238 75.09 -26.94 -69.96
N LYS A 239 75.74 -27.73 -70.83
CA LYS A 239 75.99 -27.34 -72.23
C LYS A 239 74.69 -27.08 -73.00
N LEU A 240 73.65 -27.88 -72.74
CA LEU A 240 72.35 -27.76 -73.39
C LEU A 240 71.35 -26.88 -72.61
N ASN A 241 71.77 -26.35 -71.45
CA ASN A 241 70.94 -25.56 -70.54
C ASN A 241 69.64 -26.29 -70.12
N LEU A 242 69.74 -27.59 -69.83
CA LEU A 242 68.61 -28.47 -69.52
C LEU A 242 68.35 -28.63 -68.02
N ASN A 243 68.87 -27.74 -67.18
CA ASN A 243 68.84 -27.93 -65.71
C ASN A 243 67.41 -28.13 -65.18
N ASP A 244 66.51 -27.20 -65.51
CA ASP A 244 65.12 -27.22 -65.05
C ASP A 244 64.36 -28.40 -65.65
N TRP A 245 64.58 -28.72 -66.93
CA TRP A 245 63.99 -29.88 -67.60
C TRP A 245 64.43 -31.21 -66.98
N VAL A 246 65.71 -31.37 -66.63
CA VAL A 246 66.20 -32.57 -65.94
C VAL A 246 65.69 -32.63 -64.50
N ASN A 247 65.57 -31.49 -63.81
CA ASN A 247 65.02 -31.42 -62.45
C ASN A 247 63.52 -31.78 -62.41
N GLU A 248 62.74 -31.36 -63.41
CA GLU A 248 61.36 -31.80 -63.59
C GLU A 248 61.35 -33.28 -64.00
N GLY A 249 62.17 -33.63 -64.99
CA GLY A 249 62.27 -34.97 -65.57
C GLY A 249 62.59 -36.07 -64.55
N ARG A 250 63.47 -35.81 -63.58
CA ARG A 250 63.85 -36.80 -62.55
C ARG A 250 62.68 -37.22 -61.66
N THR A 251 61.64 -36.39 -61.52
CA THR A 251 60.46 -36.71 -60.71
C THR A 251 59.59 -37.80 -61.32
N TYR A 252 59.75 -38.07 -62.63
CA TYR A 252 59.01 -39.12 -63.34
C TYR A 252 59.74 -40.48 -63.35
N ILE A 253 60.95 -40.55 -62.78
CA ILE A 253 61.72 -41.80 -62.72
C ILE A 253 61.14 -42.70 -61.63
N SER A 254 60.70 -43.91 -62.00
CA SER A 254 60.21 -44.94 -61.07
C SER A 254 61.35 -45.77 -60.46
N GLU A 255 61.02 -46.73 -59.58
CA GLU A 255 61.99 -47.65 -58.98
C GLU A 255 62.59 -48.65 -60.00
N ASP A 256 61.93 -48.84 -61.14
CA ASP A 256 62.39 -49.74 -62.21
C ASP A 256 63.56 -49.14 -63.01
N ASP A 257 64.37 -49.98 -63.65
CA ASP A 257 65.53 -49.55 -64.46
C ASP A 257 65.15 -48.96 -65.84
N ILE A 258 63.87 -48.97 -66.19
CA ILE A 258 63.33 -48.47 -67.46
C ILE A 258 63.18 -46.95 -67.42
N CYS A 259 63.81 -46.26 -68.38
CA CYS A 259 63.69 -44.81 -68.49
C CYS A 259 62.31 -44.40 -69.01
N PRO A 260 61.58 -43.48 -68.32
CA PRO A 260 60.25 -43.04 -68.73
C PRO A 260 60.25 -42.24 -70.05
N PHE A 261 61.41 -41.77 -70.52
CA PHE A 261 61.53 -40.97 -71.73
C PHE A 261 61.89 -41.80 -72.97
N CYS A 262 62.94 -42.63 -72.88
CA CYS A 262 63.41 -43.42 -74.02
C CYS A 262 62.92 -44.87 -74.02
N GLN A 263 62.24 -45.31 -72.95
CA GLN A 263 61.67 -46.65 -72.80
C GLN A 263 62.72 -47.79 -72.82
N GLN A 264 63.99 -47.48 -72.54
CA GLN A 264 65.11 -48.43 -72.47
C GLN A 264 65.64 -48.55 -71.03
N GLU A 265 66.22 -49.70 -70.68
CA GLU A 265 66.90 -49.97 -69.40
C GLU A 265 68.18 -49.14 -69.27
N THR A 266 68.03 -47.88 -68.88
CA THR A 266 69.13 -46.89 -68.83
C THR A 266 69.25 -46.21 -67.46
N ILE A 267 68.28 -46.43 -66.56
CA ILE A 267 68.25 -45.85 -65.21
C ILE A 267 69.03 -46.76 -64.24
N THR A 268 70.33 -46.91 -64.48
CA THR A 268 71.21 -47.69 -63.58
C THR A 268 71.38 -47.00 -62.23
N GLU A 269 71.76 -47.76 -61.19
CA GLU A 269 72.07 -47.21 -59.86
C GLU A 269 73.13 -46.09 -59.90
N ASN A 270 74.13 -46.22 -60.77
CA ASN A 270 75.14 -45.18 -60.99
C ASN A 270 74.55 -43.91 -61.61
N PHE A 271 73.55 -44.02 -62.49
CA PHE A 271 72.84 -42.87 -63.05
C PHE A 271 71.96 -42.17 -62.02
N ARG A 272 71.26 -42.93 -61.16
CA ARG A 272 70.48 -42.39 -60.02
C ARG A 272 71.37 -41.59 -59.09
N LYS A 273 72.49 -42.18 -58.67
CA LYS A 273 73.49 -41.51 -57.82
C LYS A 273 74.04 -40.22 -58.46
N GLN A 274 74.35 -40.25 -59.75
CA GLN A 274 74.81 -39.04 -60.44
C GLN A 274 73.72 -37.94 -60.53
N LEU A 275 72.44 -38.30 -60.68
CA LEU A 275 71.34 -37.35 -60.64
C LEU A 275 71.13 -36.77 -59.23
N GLU A 276 71.23 -37.60 -58.19
CA GLU A 276 71.15 -37.16 -56.79
C GLU A 276 72.33 -36.25 -56.43
N ASP A 277 73.56 -36.65 -56.77
CA ASP A 277 74.78 -35.85 -56.55
C ASP A 277 74.73 -34.52 -57.33
N TYR A 278 74.06 -34.48 -58.49
CA TYR A 278 73.88 -33.27 -59.28
C TYR A 278 72.89 -32.30 -58.61
N PHE A 279 71.80 -32.81 -58.03
CA PHE A 279 70.80 -32.00 -57.31
C PHE A 279 70.94 -32.17 -55.80
N ASP A 280 72.04 -31.64 -55.27
CA ASP A 280 72.42 -31.77 -53.88
C ASP A 280 71.50 -31.01 -52.89
N GLU A 281 71.88 -31.06 -51.62
CA GLU A 281 71.16 -30.39 -50.54
C GLU A 281 71.10 -28.86 -50.75
N SER A 282 72.17 -28.24 -51.29
CA SER A 282 72.20 -26.80 -51.55
C SER A 282 71.20 -26.40 -52.63
N PHE A 283 71.09 -27.16 -53.72
CA PHE A 283 70.07 -26.94 -54.74
C PHE A 283 68.68 -27.04 -54.13
N THR A 284 68.41 -28.09 -53.36
CA THR A 284 67.10 -28.33 -52.75
C THR A 284 66.72 -27.22 -51.76
N GLN A 285 67.66 -26.77 -50.93
CA GLN A 285 67.46 -25.66 -49.99
C GLN A 285 67.14 -24.35 -50.71
N ASP A 286 67.84 -24.03 -51.80
CA ASP A 286 67.56 -22.84 -52.61
C ASP A 286 66.15 -22.88 -53.23
N ILE A 287 65.69 -24.04 -53.72
CA ILE A 287 64.33 -24.21 -54.26
C ILE A 287 63.28 -24.00 -53.17
N VAL A 288 63.51 -24.57 -51.97
CA VAL A 288 62.62 -24.36 -50.82
C VAL A 288 62.58 -22.89 -50.43
N GLN A 289 63.73 -22.20 -50.43
CA GLN A 289 63.83 -20.79 -50.12
C GLN A 289 63.07 -19.91 -51.14
N VAL A 290 63.21 -20.18 -52.45
CA VAL A 290 62.45 -19.49 -53.51
C VAL A 290 60.95 -19.63 -53.28
N LYS A 291 60.46 -20.85 -53.03
CA LYS A 291 59.03 -21.10 -52.78
C LYS A 291 58.53 -20.40 -51.52
N ALA A 292 59.32 -20.44 -50.45
CA ALA A 292 58.96 -19.78 -49.20
C ALA A 292 58.84 -18.25 -49.37
N LEU A 293 59.83 -17.62 -49.99
CA LEU A 293 59.84 -16.17 -50.21
C LEU A 293 58.79 -15.71 -51.22
N LEU A 294 58.51 -16.49 -52.28
CA LEU A 294 57.41 -16.20 -53.21
C LEU A 294 56.05 -16.18 -52.49
N ASN A 295 55.76 -17.22 -51.71
CA ASN A 295 54.51 -17.33 -50.97
C ASN A 295 54.38 -16.21 -49.93
N GLU A 296 55.48 -15.88 -49.26
CA GLU A 296 55.53 -14.75 -48.33
C GLU A 296 55.27 -13.43 -49.04
N TYR A 297 55.95 -13.16 -50.16
CA TYR A 297 55.75 -11.95 -50.94
C TYR A 297 54.28 -11.77 -51.36
N ILE A 298 53.66 -12.81 -51.93
CA ILE A 298 52.25 -12.77 -52.36
C ILE A 298 51.34 -12.42 -51.17
N ARG A 299 51.59 -13.03 -50.01
CA ARG A 299 50.79 -12.78 -48.81
C ARG A 299 50.95 -11.33 -48.34
N GLU A 300 52.18 -10.87 -48.19
CA GLU A 300 52.46 -9.51 -47.71
C GLU A 300 51.96 -8.44 -48.69
N SER A 301 52.17 -8.62 -50.00
CA SER A 301 51.69 -7.67 -51.01
C SER A 301 50.16 -7.60 -51.06
N GLN A 302 49.47 -8.75 -50.94
CA GLN A 302 48.01 -8.80 -50.96
C GLN A 302 47.41 -8.16 -49.70
N ASN A 303 47.97 -8.43 -48.53
CA ASN A 303 47.53 -7.81 -47.27
C ASN A 303 47.65 -6.29 -47.34
N LEU A 304 48.78 -5.80 -47.86
CA LEU A 304 49.05 -4.37 -47.98
C LEU A 304 48.16 -3.70 -49.02
N GLN A 305 47.93 -4.35 -50.17
CA GLN A 305 46.97 -3.88 -51.18
C GLN A 305 45.56 -3.74 -50.57
N ASN A 306 45.07 -4.79 -49.90
CA ASN A 306 43.74 -4.77 -49.30
C ASN A 306 43.59 -3.64 -48.27
N LEU A 307 44.60 -3.41 -47.44
CA LEU A 307 44.62 -2.32 -46.46
C LEU A 307 44.54 -0.95 -47.14
N LEU A 308 45.33 -0.73 -48.19
CA LEU A 308 45.36 0.54 -48.90
C LEU A 308 44.07 0.81 -49.68
N GLU A 309 43.48 -0.19 -50.32
CA GLU A 309 42.17 -0.10 -50.99
C GLU A 309 41.04 0.18 -49.99
N GLN A 310 41.11 -0.41 -48.78
CA GLN A 310 40.18 -0.11 -47.71
C GLN A 310 40.30 1.35 -47.25
N ILE A 311 41.53 1.85 -47.07
CA ILE A 311 41.78 3.26 -46.72
C ILE A 311 41.20 4.17 -47.81
N GLU A 312 41.46 3.89 -49.09
CA GLU A 312 40.94 4.65 -50.21
C GLU A 312 39.41 4.71 -50.20
N SER A 313 38.74 3.57 -50.05
CA SER A 313 37.28 3.47 -50.03
C SER A 313 36.66 4.24 -48.85
N GLN A 314 37.24 4.14 -47.65
CA GLN A 314 36.75 4.85 -46.47
C GLN A 314 36.91 6.37 -46.62
N GLN A 315 38.08 6.83 -47.07
CA GLN A 315 38.39 8.26 -47.16
C GLN A 315 37.65 8.94 -48.33
N LYS A 316 37.39 8.23 -49.43
CA LYS A 316 36.63 8.77 -50.57
C LYS A 316 35.18 9.13 -50.23
N ASN A 317 34.58 8.42 -49.27
CA ASN A 317 33.20 8.64 -48.84
C ASN A 317 33.08 9.65 -47.69
N ASP A 318 34.21 10.14 -47.16
CA ASP A 318 34.24 11.09 -46.07
C ASP A 318 34.46 12.52 -46.59
N SER A 319 33.42 13.36 -46.49
CA SER A 319 33.46 14.76 -46.91
C SER A 319 34.43 15.62 -46.08
N GLU A 320 34.85 15.15 -44.91
CA GLU A 320 35.80 15.86 -44.03
C GLU A 320 37.23 15.31 -44.13
N SER A 321 37.47 14.34 -45.02
CA SER A 321 38.79 13.72 -45.21
C SER A 321 39.88 14.75 -45.50
N LYS A 322 41.03 14.57 -44.87
CA LYS A 322 42.25 15.35 -45.07
C LYS A 322 43.25 14.67 -46.00
N LEU A 323 42.91 13.49 -46.54
CA LEU A 323 43.81 12.75 -47.41
C LEU A 323 43.79 13.34 -48.83
N LYS A 324 44.97 13.55 -49.41
CA LYS A 324 45.12 13.96 -50.82
C LYS A 324 44.73 12.80 -51.75
N MET A 325 43.43 12.62 -51.95
CA MET A 325 42.86 11.44 -52.60
C MET A 325 43.40 11.17 -54.00
N GLU A 326 43.52 12.20 -54.86
CA GLU A 326 44.02 12.03 -56.23
C GLU A 326 45.44 11.46 -56.25
N SER A 327 46.33 11.99 -55.40
CA SER A 327 47.71 11.52 -55.28
C SER A 327 47.79 10.12 -54.68
N PHE A 328 46.97 9.83 -53.66
CA PHE A 328 46.90 8.51 -53.02
C PHE A 328 46.45 7.42 -54.01
N SER A 329 45.34 7.67 -54.73
CA SER A 329 44.80 6.75 -55.74
C SER A 329 45.80 6.46 -56.87
N ALA A 330 46.53 7.47 -57.33
CA ALA A 330 47.53 7.31 -58.39
C ALA A 330 48.72 6.45 -57.95
N LEU A 331 49.23 6.69 -56.74
CA LEU A 331 50.31 5.89 -56.15
C LEU A 331 49.87 4.45 -55.89
N LEU A 332 48.67 4.24 -55.33
CA LEU A 332 48.12 2.90 -55.08
C LEU A 332 47.99 2.10 -56.38
N LYS A 333 47.46 2.71 -57.45
CA LYS A 333 47.35 2.04 -58.75
C LYS A 333 48.71 1.63 -59.32
N THR A 334 49.73 2.48 -59.14
CA THR A 334 51.10 2.19 -59.59
C THR A 334 51.70 1.03 -58.79
N LEU A 335 51.53 1.05 -57.46
CA LEU A 335 51.98 -0.01 -56.57
C LEU A 335 51.36 -1.37 -56.91
N ILE A 336 50.03 -1.42 -57.14
CA ILE A 336 49.34 -2.65 -57.52
C ILE A 336 49.91 -3.22 -58.83
N SER A 337 50.21 -2.37 -59.80
CA SER A 337 50.85 -2.81 -61.05
C SER A 337 52.22 -3.42 -60.80
N GLN A 338 53.04 -2.83 -59.92
CA GLN A 338 54.36 -3.36 -59.57
C GLN A 338 54.25 -4.71 -58.84
N PHE A 339 53.28 -4.87 -57.93
CA PHE A 339 53.02 -6.15 -57.26
C PHE A 339 52.67 -7.26 -58.25
N VAL A 340 51.81 -6.98 -59.23
CA VAL A 340 51.45 -7.95 -60.27
C VAL A 340 52.69 -8.36 -61.08
N THR A 341 53.49 -7.40 -61.53
CA THR A 341 54.71 -7.69 -62.29
C THR A 341 55.72 -8.51 -61.49
N ASN A 342 55.96 -8.16 -60.22
CA ASN A 342 56.86 -8.92 -59.36
C ASN A 342 56.35 -10.34 -59.12
N LYS A 343 55.03 -10.53 -58.92
CA LYS A 343 54.42 -11.86 -58.77
C LYS A 343 54.66 -12.75 -60.00
N GLU A 344 54.53 -12.18 -61.21
CA GLU A 344 54.82 -12.91 -62.45
C GLU A 344 56.30 -13.31 -62.54
N LEU A 345 57.21 -12.39 -62.23
CA LEU A 345 58.65 -12.67 -62.21
C LEU A 345 59.00 -13.78 -61.22
N LEU A 346 58.52 -13.67 -59.97
CA LEU A 346 58.74 -14.66 -58.92
C LEU A 346 58.17 -16.04 -59.30
N THR A 347 56.97 -16.09 -59.88
CA THR A 347 56.35 -17.35 -60.35
C THR A 347 57.16 -17.97 -61.49
N SER A 348 57.72 -17.15 -62.39
CA SER A 348 58.59 -17.64 -63.47
C SER A 348 59.90 -18.23 -62.93
N LYS A 349 60.45 -17.64 -61.86
CA LYS A 349 61.66 -18.12 -61.17
C LYS A 349 61.42 -19.41 -60.38
N GLU A 350 60.22 -19.62 -59.84
CA GLU A 350 59.84 -20.89 -59.21
C GLU A 350 59.77 -22.02 -60.25
N LYS A 351 59.18 -21.75 -61.42
CA LYS A 351 59.06 -22.72 -62.52
C LYS A 351 60.40 -23.03 -63.18
N GLU A 352 61.25 -22.02 -63.34
CA GLU A 352 62.57 -22.13 -63.95
C GLU A 352 63.67 -21.59 -63.01
N PRO A 353 64.06 -22.35 -61.98
CA PRO A 353 65.06 -21.96 -60.97
C PRO A 353 66.42 -21.54 -61.55
N SER A 354 66.78 -22.02 -62.73
CA SER A 354 68.01 -21.64 -63.42
C SER A 354 68.03 -20.19 -63.91
N ARG A 355 66.87 -19.52 -64.05
CA ARG A 355 66.78 -18.12 -64.50
C ARG A 355 67.29 -17.13 -63.46
N SER A 356 67.90 -16.04 -63.91
CA SER A 356 68.15 -14.87 -63.07
C SER A 356 67.07 -13.84 -63.33
N ILE A 357 66.41 -13.34 -62.28
CA ILE A 357 65.39 -12.30 -62.39
C ILE A 357 65.78 -11.09 -61.54
N GLU A 358 65.22 -9.93 -61.87
CA GLU A 358 65.34 -8.70 -61.09
C GLU A 358 63.95 -8.14 -60.85
N LEU A 359 63.61 -7.90 -59.59
CA LEU A 359 62.30 -7.41 -59.20
C LEU A 359 62.25 -5.89 -59.30
N ILE A 360 61.07 -5.35 -59.57
CA ILE A 360 60.81 -3.91 -59.54
C ILE A 360 60.68 -3.49 -58.08
N SER A 361 61.49 -2.54 -57.62
CA SER A 361 61.37 -2.07 -56.25
C SER A 361 60.07 -1.28 -56.04
N THR A 362 59.35 -1.60 -54.97
CA THR A 362 58.11 -0.89 -54.58
C THR A 362 58.34 0.18 -53.52
N LYS A 363 59.60 0.38 -53.12
CA LYS A 363 60.01 1.24 -52.01
C LYS A 363 59.51 2.68 -52.14
N GLU A 364 59.66 3.30 -53.31
CA GLU A 364 59.30 4.69 -53.54
C GLU A 364 57.79 4.89 -53.34
N GLN A 365 56.96 4.09 -54.02
CA GLN A 365 55.50 4.18 -53.94
C GLN A 365 55.00 3.94 -52.52
N LEU A 366 55.58 2.98 -51.80
CA LEU A 366 55.24 2.69 -50.41
C LEU A 366 55.62 3.82 -49.46
N GLN A 367 56.79 4.42 -49.64
CA GLN A 367 57.22 5.57 -48.83
C GLN A 367 56.36 6.81 -49.09
N ASP A 368 55.97 7.06 -50.35
CA ASP A 368 55.10 8.18 -50.70
C ASP A 368 53.69 8.00 -50.14
N LEU A 369 53.11 6.80 -50.24
CA LEU A 369 51.82 6.47 -49.62
C LEU A 369 51.87 6.64 -48.09
N GLN A 370 52.92 6.17 -47.43
CA GLN A 370 53.11 6.35 -46.00
C GLN A 370 53.27 7.83 -45.62
N THR A 371 53.89 8.63 -46.50
CA THR A 371 54.02 10.08 -46.31
C THR A 371 52.66 10.77 -46.37
N LEU A 372 51.82 10.46 -47.36
CA LEU A 372 50.46 10.99 -47.46
C LEU A 372 49.60 10.64 -46.24
N ILE A 373 49.69 9.39 -45.75
CA ILE A 373 49.00 8.95 -44.52
C ILE A 373 49.48 9.77 -43.31
N ASN A 374 50.79 10.00 -43.19
CA ASN A 374 51.36 10.76 -42.09
C ASN A 374 50.98 12.25 -42.13
N GLU A 375 50.92 12.87 -43.32
CA GLU A 375 50.43 14.24 -43.50
C GLU A 375 48.96 14.37 -43.09
N CYS A 376 48.10 13.48 -43.58
CA CYS A 376 46.69 13.44 -43.21
C CYS A 376 46.50 13.30 -41.69
N ASN A 377 47.23 12.39 -41.05
CA ASN A 377 47.18 12.20 -39.60
C ASN A 377 47.65 13.42 -38.79
N LYS A 378 48.59 14.22 -39.33
CA LYS A 378 48.99 15.50 -38.69
C LYS A 378 47.84 16.51 -38.74
N GLU A 379 47.14 16.61 -39.87
CA GLU A 379 45.97 17.50 -40.00
C GLU A 379 44.80 17.05 -39.11
N ILE A 380 44.53 15.73 -39.05
CA ILE A 380 43.53 15.14 -38.14
C ILE A 380 43.86 15.48 -36.69
N LYS A 381 45.13 15.36 -36.29
CA LYS A 381 45.57 15.71 -34.94
C LYS A 381 45.33 17.20 -34.65
N ALA A 382 45.75 18.09 -35.54
CA ALA A 382 45.55 19.53 -35.37
C ALA A 382 44.07 19.90 -35.24
N HIS A 383 43.19 19.28 -36.04
CA HIS A 383 41.74 19.42 -35.92
C HIS A 383 41.20 18.93 -34.58
N ASN A 384 41.60 17.73 -34.14
CA ASN A 384 41.17 17.15 -32.88
C ASN A 384 41.65 17.95 -31.66
N ASP A 385 42.84 18.55 -31.72
CA ASP A 385 43.35 19.44 -30.68
C ASP A 385 42.44 20.68 -30.52
N ILE A 386 41.94 21.25 -31.63
CA ILE A 386 40.96 22.35 -31.62
C ILE A 386 39.61 21.88 -31.04
N VAL A 387 39.14 20.68 -31.43
CA VAL A 387 37.89 20.09 -30.91
C VAL A 387 37.97 19.85 -29.40
N ASN A 388 39.12 19.38 -28.91
CA ASN A 388 39.35 19.12 -27.49
C ASN A 388 39.36 20.42 -26.68
N ASP A 389 40.03 21.46 -27.17
CA ASP A 389 40.00 22.78 -26.54
C ASP A 389 38.58 23.34 -26.47
N TYR A 390 37.82 23.25 -27.57
CA TYR A 390 36.41 23.61 -27.60
C TYR A 390 35.58 22.82 -26.56
N THR A 391 35.78 21.51 -26.45
CA THR A 391 35.07 20.66 -25.48
C THR A 391 35.39 21.07 -24.03
N ASN A 392 36.66 21.37 -23.75
CA ASN A 392 37.09 21.86 -22.44
C ASN A 392 36.47 23.23 -22.12
N GLN A 393 36.49 24.16 -23.08
CA GLN A 393 35.86 25.48 -22.94
C GLN A 393 34.34 25.36 -22.73
N LYS A 394 33.67 24.45 -23.46
CA LYS A 394 32.24 24.16 -23.30
C LYS A 394 31.93 23.64 -21.90
N ASN A 395 32.68 22.67 -21.40
CA ASN A 395 32.45 22.10 -20.07
C ASN A 395 32.70 23.14 -18.96
N LYS A 396 33.77 23.95 -19.08
CA LYS A 396 34.02 25.07 -18.18
C LYS A 396 32.89 26.09 -18.20
N LEU A 397 32.38 26.45 -19.39
CA LEU A 397 31.24 27.35 -19.51
C LEU A 397 29.98 26.78 -18.85
N ILE A 398 29.67 25.49 -19.06
CA ILE A 398 28.53 24.83 -18.41
C ILE A 398 28.69 24.89 -16.89
N SER A 399 29.88 24.59 -16.36
CA SER A 399 30.17 24.65 -14.93
C SER A 399 30.03 26.08 -14.37
N ALA A 400 30.55 27.09 -15.08
CA ALA A 400 30.40 28.50 -14.70
C ALA A 400 28.93 28.98 -14.74
N ILE A 401 28.12 28.50 -15.70
CA ILE A 401 26.67 28.76 -15.73
C ILE A 401 26.01 28.19 -14.47
N TRP A 402 26.27 26.93 -14.12
CA TRP A 402 25.71 26.34 -12.92
C TRP A 402 26.15 27.07 -11.65
N LYS A 403 27.41 27.52 -11.58
CA LYS A 403 27.93 28.36 -10.48
C LYS A 403 27.16 29.67 -10.35
N TYR A 404 26.91 30.36 -11.45
CA TYR A 404 26.11 31.58 -11.47
C TYR A 404 24.69 31.35 -10.95
N LEU A 405 24.04 30.25 -11.38
CA LEU A 405 22.67 29.92 -10.98
C LEU A 405 22.58 29.56 -9.48
N THR A 406 23.56 28.84 -8.94
CA THR A 406 23.56 28.50 -7.50
C THR A 406 23.84 29.73 -6.64
N GLU A 407 24.82 30.56 -7.02
CA GLU A 407 25.19 31.75 -6.26
C GLU A 407 24.07 32.82 -6.29
N GLY A 408 23.43 33.03 -7.44
CA GLY A 408 22.32 33.98 -7.59
C GLY A 408 21.09 33.64 -6.76
N HIS A 409 20.94 32.37 -6.34
CA HIS A 409 19.82 31.89 -5.53
C HIS A 409 20.26 31.25 -4.20
N LEU A 410 21.49 31.55 -3.74
CA LEU A 410 22.12 30.89 -2.60
C LEU A 410 21.24 30.94 -1.33
N ALA A 411 20.69 32.11 -1.01
CA ALA A 411 19.84 32.27 0.18
C ALA A 411 18.60 31.35 0.16
N THR A 412 17.97 31.21 -1.00
CA THR A 412 16.79 30.34 -1.19
C THR A 412 17.18 28.86 -1.03
N ILE A 413 18.28 28.46 -1.67
CA ILE A 413 18.76 27.08 -1.64
C ILE A 413 19.23 26.69 -0.23
N GLU A 414 20.00 27.54 0.45
CA GLU A 414 20.44 27.29 1.83
C GLU A 414 19.27 27.21 2.83
N THR A 415 18.26 28.07 2.65
CA THR A 415 17.07 28.05 3.52
C THR A 415 16.35 26.72 3.38
N PHE A 416 16.21 26.22 2.16
CA PHE A 416 15.64 24.90 1.89
C PHE A 416 16.48 23.78 2.54
N VAL A 417 17.81 23.77 2.31
CA VAL A 417 18.71 22.75 2.86
C VAL A 417 18.63 22.71 4.39
N LYS A 418 18.74 23.86 5.06
CA LYS A 418 18.63 23.96 6.54
C LYS A 418 17.28 23.45 7.04
N LYS A 419 16.20 23.77 6.35
CA LYS A 419 14.84 23.34 6.71
C LYS A 419 14.66 21.82 6.53
N GLN A 420 15.15 21.27 5.41
CA GLN A 420 15.14 19.82 5.15
C GLN A 420 15.96 19.03 6.17
N GLU A 421 17.14 19.53 6.55
CA GLU A 421 17.95 18.92 7.60
C GLU A 421 17.25 18.95 8.96
N GLY A 422 16.65 20.09 9.32
CA GLY A 422 15.89 20.25 10.55
C GLY A 422 14.70 19.28 10.64
N LEU A 423 13.91 19.19 9.57
CA LEU A 423 12.78 18.24 9.47
C LEU A 423 13.26 16.80 9.53
N THR A 424 14.36 16.46 8.86
CA THR A 424 14.92 15.10 8.88
C THR A 424 15.36 14.69 10.29
N LYS A 425 16.11 15.55 11.00
CA LYS A 425 16.50 15.32 12.40
C LYS A 425 15.28 15.20 13.33
N GLY A 426 14.26 16.04 13.11
CA GLY A 426 12.98 15.97 13.83
C GLY A 426 12.29 14.62 13.65
N ILE A 427 12.15 14.15 12.40
CA ILE A 427 11.56 12.86 12.04
C ILE A 427 12.34 11.70 12.68
N GLU A 428 13.67 11.71 12.64
CA GLU A 428 14.50 10.66 13.25
C GLU A 428 14.31 10.59 14.77
N SER A 429 14.29 11.75 15.45
CA SER A 429 14.01 11.83 16.88
C SER A 429 12.61 11.31 17.24
N LEU A 430 11.60 11.66 16.44
CA LEU A 430 10.24 11.16 16.62
C LEU A 430 10.14 9.65 16.40
N LYS A 431 10.83 9.10 15.38
CA LYS A 431 10.91 7.66 15.11
C LYS A 431 11.53 6.91 16.29
N LYS A 432 12.63 7.42 16.84
CA LYS A 432 13.26 6.85 18.04
C LYS A 432 12.32 6.84 19.24
N GLN A 433 11.67 7.96 19.55
CA GLN A 433 10.72 8.05 20.67
C GLN A 433 9.50 7.12 20.48
N TYR A 434 9.00 6.98 19.25
CA TYR A 434 7.92 6.04 18.94
C TYR A 434 8.36 4.58 19.15
N HIS A 435 9.59 4.24 18.76
CA HIS A 435 10.16 2.91 18.99
C HIS A 435 10.26 2.59 20.49
N GLU A 436 10.80 3.51 21.30
CA GLU A 436 10.91 3.36 22.75
C GLU A 436 9.53 3.17 23.42
N LEU A 437 8.50 3.90 22.98
CA LEU A 437 7.12 3.71 23.46
C LEU A 437 6.58 2.32 23.10
N ARG A 438 6.88 1.83 21.90
CA ARG A 438 6.45 0.50 21.44
C ARG A 438 7.11 -0.62 22.23
N GLU A 439 8.39 -0.50 22.56
CA GLU A 439 9.10 -1.45 23.42
C GLU A 439 8.49 -1.48 24.83
N LYS A 440 8.30 -0.31 25.45
CA LYS A 440 7.63 -0.21 26.76
C LYS A 440 6.24 -0.83 26.75
N TYR A 441 5.46 -0.59 25.70
CA TYR A 441 4.14 -1.21 25.53
C TYR A 441 4.24 -2.74 25.45
N SER A 442 5.17 -3.26 24.64
CA SER A 442 5.38 -4.70 24.47
C SER A 442 5.76 -5.38 25.79
N ASP A 443 6.71 -4.80 26.52
CA ASP A 443 7.19 -5.34 27.79
C ASP A 443 6.10 -5.34 28.86
N LEU A 444 5.36 -4.23 28.99
CA LEU A 444 4.26 -4.13 29.94
C LEU A 444 3.11 -5.09 29.58
N ASN A 445 2.78 -5.21 28.29
CA ASN A 445 1.77 -6.16 27.83
C ASN A 445 2.17 -7.62 28.12
N LYS A 446 3.46 -7.95 27.99
CA LYS A 446 3.99 -9.28 28.35
C LYS A 446 3.86 -9.53 29.86
N LYS A 447 4.22 -8.55 30.70
CA LYS A 447 4.04 -8.64 32.16
C LYS A 447 2.59 -8.83 32.56
N ILE A 448 1.64 -8.14 31.91
CA ILE A 448 0.20 -8.32 32.15
C ILE A 448 -0.24 -9.75 31.80
N ARG A 449 0.21 -10.29 30.66
CA ARG A 449 -0.10 -11.67 30.26
C ARG A 449 0.44 -12.70 31.25
N GLU A 450 1.66 -12.51 31.75
CA GLU A 450 2.27 -13.38 32.76
C GLU A 450 1.55 -13.28 34.11
N ALA A 451 1.20 -12.07 34.55
CA ALA A 451 0.43 -11.84 35.77
C ALA A 451 -0.94 -12.51 35.70
N ASN A 452 -1.65 -12.38 34.57
CA ASN A 452 -2.93 -13.04 34.35
C ASN A 452 -2.82 -14.56 34.51
N LYS A 453 -1.85 -15.23 33.88
CA LYS A 453 -1.70 -16.70 33.97
C LYS A 453 -1.64 -17.22 35.41
N ASN A 454 -1.02 -16.47 36.33
CA ASN A 454 -0.81 -16.92 37.69
C ASN A 454 -2.04 -16.80 38.60
N VAL A 455 -3.04 -15.98 38.23
CA VAL A 455 -4.15 -15.60 39.12
C VAL A 455 -5.53 -16.03 38.58
N THR A 456 -5.55 -16.79 37.50
CA THR A 456 -6.79 -17.10 36.77
C THR A 456 -7.23 -18.52 36.95
N SER A 457 -8.54 -18.71 37.09
CA SER A 457 -9.15 -20.02 37.25
C SER A 457 -10.50 -20.05 36.57
N VAL A 458 -10.93 -21.26 36.23
CA VAL A 458 -12.18 -21.50 35.53
C VAL A 458 -13.34 -21.73 36.51
N GLN A 459 -13.04 -22.32 37.67
CA GLN A 459 -14.04 -22.67 38.68
C GLN A 459 -14.87 -21.47 39.19
N PRO A 460 -14.28 -20.29 39.49
CA PRO A 460 -15.06 -19.14 39.97
C PRO A 460 -16.15 -18.69 39.00
N SER A 461 -15.89 -18.80 37.69
CA SER A 461 -16.86 -18.42 36.65
C SER A 461 -18.11 -19.31 36.71
N VAL A 462 -17.91 -20.60 36.94
CA VAL A 462 -19.00 -21.58 37.01
C VAL A 462 -19.72 -21.51 38.35
N ASP A 463 -19.00 -21.30 39.44
CA ASP A 463 -19.59 -21.06 40.76
C ASP A 463 -20.50 -19.83 40.72
N GLU A 464 -20.08 -18.76 40.04
CA GLU A 464 -20.87 -17.55 39.86
C GLU A 464 -22.11 -17.78 38.99
N ILE A 465 -22.01 -18.53 37.88
CA ILE A 465 -23.17 -18.89 37.07
C ILE A 465 -24.17 -19.69 37.90
N ASN A 466 -23.71 -20.73 38.61
CA ASN A 466 -24.56 -21.57 39.46
C ASN A 466 -25.17 -20.78 40.62
N ARG A 467 -24.44 -19.82 41.21
CA ARG A 467 -24.95 -18.92 42.25
C ARG A 467 -26.09 -18.07 41.71
N ILE A 468 -25.93 -17.49 40.52
CA ILE A 468 -26.96 -16.69 39.86
C ILE A 468 -28.19 -17.57 39.56
N LEU A 469 -28.00 -18.75 38.95
CA LEU A 469 -29.09 -19.70 38.67
C LEU A 469 -29.90 -20.03 39.93
N LYS A 470 -29.22 -20.41 41.04
CA LYS A 470 -29.85 -20.73 42.32
C LYS A 470 -30.58 -19.53 42.93
N SER A 471 -29.98 -18.33 42.86
CA SER A 471 -30.58 -17.10 43.41
C SER A 471 -31.88 -16.70 42.72
N TYR A 472 -32.05 -17.09 41.45
CA TYR A 472 -33.23 -16.77 40.65
C TYR A 472 -34.17 -17.97 40.45
N GLY A 473 -34.00 -19.05 41.23
CA GLY A 473 -34.95 -20.16 41.29
C GLY A 473 -34.74 -21.28 40.26
N PHE A 474 -33.65 -21.26 39.49
CA PHE A 474 -33.27 -22.37 38.61
C PHE A 474 -32.54 -23.45 39.42
N LEU A 475 -33.30 -24.39 39.97
CA LEU A 475 -32.79 -25.46 40.85
C LEU A 475 -32.67 -26.83 40.13
N ASN A 476 -33.37 -26.99 39.01
CA ASN A 476 -33.51 -28.24 38.28
C ASN A 476 -32.29 -28.64 37.41
N PHE A 477 -31.25 -27.82 37.36
CA PHE A 477 -29.96 -28.12 36.72
C PHE A 477 -28.83 -27.26 37.29
N GLU A 478 -27.59 -27.72 37.11
CA GLU A 478 -26.39 -26.94 37.39
C GLU A 478 -25.29 -27.21 36.36
N ILE A 479 -24.31 -26.31 36.27
CA ILE A 479 -23.12 -26.47 35.43
C ILE A 479 -22.05 -27.18 36.26
N VAL A 480 -21.58 -28.33 35.78
CA VAL A 480 -20.56 -29.17 36.44
C VAL A 480 -19.35 -29.41 35.54
N PRO A 481 -18.15 -29.66 36.09
CA PRO A 481 -16.98 -29.99 35.29
C PRO A 481 -17.21 -31.24 34.42
N SER A 482 -16.73 -31.19 33.18
CA SER A 482 -16.73 -32.34 32.28
C SER A 482 -15.84 -33.44 32.85
N LYS A 483 -16.35 -34.68 32.84
CA LYS A 483 -15.59 -35.86 33.27
C LYS A 483 -14.51 -36.30 32.26
N THR A 484 -14.59 -35.81 31.02
CA THR A 484 -13.76 -36.28 29.90
C THR A 484 -12.74 -35.26 29.41
N GLU A 485 -12.97 -33.96 29.62
CA GLU A 485 -12.10 -32.90 29.13
C GLU A 485 -11.82 -31.88 30.25
N ALA A 486 -10.55 -31.58 30.46
CA ALA A 486 -10.13 -30.58 31.44
C ALA A 486 -10.60 -29.18 31.03
N ASN A 487 -11.00 -28.35 32.01
CA ASN A 487 -11.48 -26.98 31.80
C ASN A 487 -12.67 -26.85 30.84
N GLN A 488 -13.50 -27.89 30.73
CA GLN A 488 -14.80 -27.83 30.09
C GLN A 488 -15.90 -28.19 31.08
N TYR A 489 -17.12 -27.78 30.78
CA TYR A 489 -18.28 -28.00 31.62
C TYR A 489 -19.43 -28.61 30.85
N GLN A 490 -20.33 -29.24 31.60
CA GLN A 490 -21.55 -29.85 31.12
C GLN A 490 -22.70 -29.41 32.03
N ILE A 491 -23.92 -29.42 31.49
CA ILE A 491 -25.12 -29.11 32.26
C ILE A 491 -25.71 -30.42 32.74
N GLN A 492 -25.90 -30.54 34.06
CA GLN A 492 -26.39 -31.75 34.71
C GLN A 492 -27.72 -31.46 35.42
N ARG A 493 -28.70 -32.37 35.27
CA ARG A 493 -29.96 -32.37 36.02
C ARG A 493 -29.73 -32.94 37.43
N GLU A 494 -30.69 -32.73 38.34
CA GLU A 494 -30.62 -33.29 39.71
C GLU A 494 -30.47 -34.82 39.75
N ASP A 495 -31.02 -35.53 38.77
CA ASP A 495 -30.92 -36.99 38.62
C ASP A 495 -29.56 -37.48 38.09
N GLY A 496 -28.65 -36.54 37.81
CA GLY A 496 -27.32 -36.82 37.29
C GLY A 496 -27.22 -36.96 35.78
N THR A 497 -28.33 -36.82 35.03
CA THR A 497 -28.34 -36.88 33.56
C THR A 497 -27.87 -35.58 32.91
N ILE A 498 -27.35 -35.67 31.67
CA ILE A 498 -26.90 -34.50 30.91
C ILE A 498 -28.12 -33.78 30.31
N ALA A 499 -28.25 -32.49 30.61
CA ALA A 499 -29.48 -31.74 30.33
C ALA A 499 -29.60 -31.19 28.90
N GLU A 500 -28.53 -31.18 28.10
CA GLU A 500 -28.43 -30.39 26.86
C GLU A 500 -29.64 -30.51 25.91
N SER A 501 -30.08 -31.73 25.60
CA SER A 501 -31.21 -31.98 24.69
C SER A 501 -32.58 -31.80 25.33
N THR A 502 -32.64 -31.51 26.63
CA THR A 502 -33.86 -31.43 27.44
C THR A 502 -34.10 -30.04 28.02
N LEU A 503 -33.21 -29.07 27.76
CA LEU A 503 -33.40 -27.69 28.20
C LEU A 503 -34.51 -27.04 27.39
N SER A 504 -35.37 -26.29 28.06
CA SER A 504 -36.30 -25.39 27.39
C SER A 504 -35.53 -24.26 26.69
N GLU A 505 -36.13 -23.67 25.66
CA GLU A 505 -35.60 -22.49 24.96
C GLU A 505 -35.24 -21.35 25.94
N GLY A 506 -36.05 -21.17 26.99
CA GLY A 506 -35.82 -20.16 28.01
C GLY A 506 -34.62 -20.46 28.90
N GLU A 507 -34.48 -21.70 29.39
CA GLU A 507 -33.32 -22.12 30.19
C GLU A 507 -32.02 -22.02 29.37
N ALA A 508 -32.02 -22.52 28.13
CA ALA A 508 -30.87 -22.42 27.25
C ALA A 508 -30.46 -20.97 26.99
N THR A 509 -31.43 -20.09 26.72
CA THR A 509 -31.18 -18.65 26.51
C THR A 509 -30.62 -17.97 27.76
N PHE A 510 -31.12 -18.31 28.94
CA PHE A 510 -30.62 -17.70 30.17
C PHE A 510 -29.20 -18.17 30.52
N ILE A 511 -28.93 -19.48 30.47
CA ILE A 511 -27.60 -20.04 30.77
C ILE A 511 -26.55 -19.52 29.78
N THR A 512 -26.86 -19.53 28.48
CA THR A 512 -25.96 -19.00 27.44
C THR A 512 -25.67 -17.52 27.63
N PHE A 513 -26.64 -16.74 28.11
CA PHE A 513 -26.42 -15.34 28.46
C PHE A 513 -25.53 -15.17 29.70
N LEU A 514 -25.72 -15.97 30.76
CA LEU A 514 -24.82 -15.94 31.93
C LEU A 514 -23.39 -16.33 31.54
N TYR A 515 -23.24 -17.33 30.69
CA TYR A 515 -21.96 -17.71 30.12
C TYR A 515 -21.33 -16.57 29.30
N TYR A 516 -22.11 -15.88 28.47
CA TYR A 516 -21.66 -14.69 27.75
C TYR A 516 -21.17 -13.58 28.70
N LEU A 517 -21.87 -13.34 29.82
CA LEU A 517 -21.44 -12.37 30.82
C LEU A 517 -20.12 -12.76 31.48
N GLN A 518 -19.91 -14.04 31.79
CA GLN A 518 -18.62 -14.50 32.30
C GLN A 518 -17.53 -14.33 31.25
N LEU A 519 -17.80 -14.71 29.99
CA LEU A 519 -16.87 -14.46 28.89
C LEU A 519 -16.57 -12.97 28.75
N ALA A 520 -17.54 -12.07 28.95
CA ALA A 520 -17.31 -10.63 28.89
C ALA A 520 -16.33 -10.12 29.97
N LYS A 521 -16.30 -10.76 31.14
CA LYS A 521 -15.36 -10.47 32.24
C LYS A 521 -14.07 -11.30 32.18
N GLY A 522 -14.05 -12.34 31.35
CA GLY A 522 -13.02 -13.37 31.30
C GLY A 522 -12.49 -13.63 29.90
N SER A 523 -11.96 -14.82 29.69
CA SER A 523 -11.60 -15.33 28.36
C SER A 523 -11.50 -16.86 28.38
N THR A 524 -11.59 -17.50 27.22
CA THR A 524 -11.29 -18.94 27.08
C THR A 524 -9.79 -19.23 27.13
N LYS A 525 -8.94 -18.20 27.11
CA LYS A 525 -7.48 -18.31 27.30
C LYS A 525 -7.04 -17.49 28.51
N GLU A 526 -6.18 -18.08 29.33
CA GLU A 526 -5.64 -17.48 30.57
C GLU A 526 -5.01 -16.09 30.34
N GLU A 527 -4.32 -15.90 29.21
CA GLU A 527 -3.55 -14.69 28.93
C GLU A 527 -4.35 -13.50 28.39
N SER A 528 -5.60 -13.69 27.95
CA SER A 528 -6.41 -12.66 27.26
C SER A 528 -7.60 -12.13 28.07
N ILE A 529 -7.64 -12.40 29.37
CA ILE A 529 -8.78 -12.04 30.24
C ILE A 529 -8.98 -10.54 30.33
N THR A 530 -7.87 -9.79 30.38
CA THR A 530 -7.87 -8.34 30.55
C THR A 530 -7.86 -7.57 29.24
N GLU A 531 -7.93 -8.24 28.09
CA GLU A 531 -7.92 -7.57 26.79
C GLU A 531 -9.16 -6.70 26.61
N GLU A 532 -8.94 -5.47 26.12
CA GLU A 532 -10.01 -4.51 25.85
C GLU A 532 -11.03 -5.12 24.86
N ARG A 533 -12.32 -4.92 25.12
CA ARG A 533 -13.38 -5.46 24.26
C ARG A 533 -14.60 -4.57 24.13
N ILE A 534 -15.35 -4.80 23.05
CA ILE A 534 -16.66 -4.22 22.78
C ILE A 534 -17.70 -5.32 22.90
N LEU A 535 -18.78 -5.05 23.63
CA LEU A 535 -19.91 -5.97 23.74
C LEU A 535 -21.01 -5.55 22.78
N VAL A 536 -21.55 -6.53 22.05
CA VAL A 536 -22.78 -6.38 21.28
C VAL A 536 -23.76 -7.41 21.78
N ILE A 537 -24.93 -6.97 22.22
CA ILE A 537 -25.95 -7.83 22.81
C ILE A 537 -27.21 -7.70 21.94
N ASP A 538 -27.56 -8.75 21.22
CA ASP A 538 -28.69 -8.78 20.28
C ASP A 538 -29.84 -9.62 20.84
N ASP A 539 -30.92 -8.95 21.24
CA ASP A 539 -32.16 -9.52 21.78
C ASP A 539 -31.94 -10.63 22.83
N PRO A 540 -31.36 -10.31 24.01
CA PRO A 540 -30.96 -11.30 25.00
C PRO A 540 -32.13 -12.00 25.70
N ILE A 541 -33.37 -11.55 25.44
CA ILE A 541 -34.58 -11.98 26.14
C ILE A 541 -35.62 -12.65 25.23
N SER A 542 -35.25 -13.06 24.02
CA SER A 542 -36.19 -13.77 23.14
C SER A 542 -36.76 -15.00 23.85
N SER A 543 -38.09 -15.10 23.98
CA SER A 543 -38.79 -16.25 24.59
C SER A 543 -38.60 -16.43 26.11
N LEU A 544 -38.22 -15.37 26.84
CA LEU A 544 -38.11 -15.38 28.31
C LEU A 544 -39.37 -14.88 29.00
N ASP A 545 -39.60 -15.35 30.22
CA ASP A 545 -40.67 -14.86 31.09
C ASP A 545 -40.35 -13.47 31.66
N SER A 546 -41.34 -12.85 32.32
CA SER A 546 -41.17 -11.52 32.91
C SER A 546 -40.12 -11.47 34.02
N ASN A 547 -39.91 -12.56 34.75
CA ASN A 547 -38.95 -12.60 35.86
C ASN A 547 -37.52 -12.57 35.33
N VAL A 548 -37.20 -13.40 34.34
CA VAL A 548 -35.87 -13.46 33.74
C VAL A 548 -35.53 -12.15 33.02
N LEU A 549 -36.51 -11.44 32.46
CA LEU A 549 -36.31 -10.11 31.88
C LEU A 549 -35.70 -9.13 32.90
N PHE A 550 -36.21 -9.09 34.14
CA PHE A 550 -35.67 -8.22 35.19
C PHE A 550 -34.24 -8.60 35.58
N VAL A 551 -33.96 -9.90 35.68
CA VAL A 551 -32.63 -10.41 35.99
C VAL A 551 -31.61 -10.00 34.93
N VAL A 552 -31.91 -10.27 33.66
CA VAL A 552 -31.06 -9.92 32.52
C VAL A 552 -30.84 -8.41 32.46
N SER A 553 -31.90 -7.61 32.69
CA SER A 553 -31.80 -6.16 32.72
C SER A 553 -30.86 -5.66 33.82
N SER A 554 -30.99 -6.21 35.04
CA SER A 554 -30.15 -5.87 36.19
C SER A 554 -28.66 -6.17 35.92
N LEU A 555 -28.37 -7.36 35.37
CA LEU A 555 -27.01 -7.77 35.03
C LEU A 555 -26.37 -6.85 33.96
N ILE A 556 -27.15 -6.44 32.95
CA ILE A 556 -26.66 -5.52 31.92
C ILE A 556 -26.44 -4.11 32.49
N LYS A 557 -27.29 -3.63 33.41
CA LYS A 557 -27.12 -2.33 34.06
C LYS A 557 -25.79 -2.24 34.81
N GLU A 558 -25.40 -3.29 35.52
CA GLU A 558 -24.10 -3.32 36.20
C GLU A 558 -22.92 -3.23 35.22
N LEU A 559 -22.99 -3.91 34.07
CA LEU A 559 -22.01 -3.73 33.00
C LEU A 559 -22.00 -2.30 32.44
N ILE A 560 -23.17 -1.69 32.23
CA ILE A 560 -23.28 -0.31 31.75
C ILE A 560 -22.63 0.67 32.73
N LYS A 561 -22.87 0.52 34.04
CA LYS A 561 -22.25 1.36 35.08
C LYS A 561 -20.73 1.24 35.05
N ALA A 562 -20.21 0.02 34.96
CA ALA A 562 -18.78 -0.22 34.88
C ALA A 562 -18.14 0.49 33.67
N VAL A 563 -18.77 0.38 32.49
CA VAL A 563 -18.29 1.03 31.26
C VAL A 563 -18.37 2.56 31.34
N LYS A 564 -19.44 3.11 31.94
CA LYS A 564 -19.56 4.57 32.15
C LYS A 564 -18.46 5.10 33.06
N ASN A 565 -18.10 4.34 34.10
CA ASN A 565 -17.05 4.68 35.06
C ASN A 565 -15.62 4.35 34.59
N ASN A 566 -15.46 3.81 33.37
CA ASN A 566 -14.19 3.31 32.83
C ASN A 566 -13.52 2.20 33.66
N THR A 567 -14.30 1.43 34.40
CA THR A 567 -13.79 0.32 35.20
C THR A 567 -13.81 -0.97 34.39
N GLY A 568 -12.69 -1.69 34.35
CA GLY A 568 -12.55 -2.97 33.65
C GLY A 568 -12.18 -2.89 32.16
N SER A 569 -12.20 -4.06 31.50
CA SER A 569 -11.74 -4.26 30.12
C SER A 569 -12.78 -3.93 29.05
N ILE A 570 -14.06 -3.82 29.41
CA ILE A 570 -15.13 -3.49 28.46
C ILE A 570 -15.11 -1.99 28.17
N LYS A 571 -14.95 -1.61 26.91
CA LYS A 571 -14.84 -0.19 26.50
C LYS A 571 -16.11 0.37 25.88
N GLN A 572 -17.00 -0.49 25.39
CA GLN A 572 -18.23 -0.09 24.71
C GLN A 572 -19.28 -1.21 24.74
N ILE A 573 -20.56 -0.83 24.83
CA ILE A 573 -21.71 -1.75 24.77
C ILE A 573 -22.70 -1.24 23.72
N THR A 574 -23.11 -2.13 22.82
CA THR A 574 -24.22 -1.91 21.89
C THR A 574 -25.30 -2.94 22.19
N LEU A 575 -26.47 -2.48 22.66
CA LEU A 575 -27.61 -3.33 22.97
C LEU A 575 -28.68 -3.15 21.89
N LEU A 576 -29.03 -4.24 21.20
CA LEU A 576 -30.08 -4.28 20.20
C LEU A 576 -31.30 -5.00 20.77
N THR A 577 -32.49 -4.43 20.62
CA THR A 577 -33.71 -5.15 21.02
C THR A 577 -34.97 -4.73 20.26
N HIS A 578 -35.94 -5.64 20.17
CA HIS A 578 -37.32 -5.34 19.75
C HIS A 578 -38.31 -5.20 20.91
N ASN A 579 -37.91 -5.52 22.14
CA ASN A 579 -38.81 -5.49 23.29
C ASN A 579 -38.78 -4.11 23.96
N VAL A 580 -39.91 -3.41 23.91
CA VAL A 580 -40.11 -2.07 24.46
C VAL A 580 -39.87 -2.02 25.98
N TYR A 581 -40.41 -3.00 26.72
CA TYR A 581 -40.28 -3.05 28.18
C TYR A 581 -38.83 -3.27 28.59
N PHE A 582 -38.14 -4.22 27.96
CA PHE A 582 -36.74 -4.48 28.21
C PHE A 582 -35.85 -3.29 27.86
N HIS A 583 -36.09 -2.64 26.71
CA HIS A 583 -35.38 -1.42 26.33
C HIS A 583 -35.55 -0.31 27.38
N LYS A 584 -36.78 -0.09 27.85
CA LYS A 584 -37.06 0.92 28.88
C LYS A 584 -36.37 0.55 30.19
N GLU A 585 -36.45 -0.71 30.61
CA GLU A 585 -35.85 -1.17 31.85
C GLU A 585 -34.33 -1.01 31.84
N VAL A 586 -33.64 -1.56 30.84
CA VAL A 586 -32.16 -1.55 30.75
C VAL A 586 -31.55 -0.17 30.50
N SER A 587 -32.28 0.73 29.82
CA SER A 587 -31.83 2.11 29.60
C SER A 587 -31.98 3.01 30.84
N PHE A 588 -32.74 2.56 31.83
CA PHE A 588 -32.98 3.25 33.09
C PHE A 588 -32.00 2.78 34.18
N VAL A 589 -30.77 3.29 34.16
CA VAL A 589 -29.66 2.78 34.99
C VAL A 589 -29.66 3.37 36.42
N ASP A 590 -29.95 4.67 36.58
CA ASP A 590 -29.75 5.40 37.86
C ASP A 590 -30.96 6.27 38.29
N GLY A 591 -32.20 5.89 37.98
CA GLY A 591 -33.40 6.61 38.46
C GLY A 591 -33.73 7.91 37.67
N ARG A 592 -32.71 8.58 37.14
CA ARG A 592 -32.77 9.63 36.12
C ARG A 592 -31.46 9.54 35.35
N THR A 593 -31.44 8.95 34.17
CA THR A 593 -30.22 8.98 33.34
C THR A 593 -30.02 10.43 32.90
N PRO A 594 -29.06 11.21 33.46
CA PRO A 594 -28.85 12.57 33.02
C PRO A 594 -28.45 12.52 31.55
N LYS A 595 -28.73 13.57 30.77
CA LYS A 595 -28.15 13.73 29.42
C LYS A 595 -26.63 13.81 29.57
N ASN A 596 -25.97 12.66 29.68
CA ASN A 596 -24.53 12.53 29.76
C ASN A 596 -24.06 11.97 28.42
N GLY A 597 -23.03 12.58 27.84
CA GLY A 597 -22.58 12.32 26.46
C GLY A 597 -22.04 10.90 26.19
N ASN A 598 -22.24 9.96 27.11
CA ASN A 598 -21.78 8.57 27.04
C ASN A 598 -22.82 7.61 26.45
N THR A 599 -24.09 8.02 26.29
CA THR A 599 -25.19 7.14 25.84
C THR A 599 -25.88 7.70 24.60
N HIS A 600 -26.08 6.87 23.57
CA HIS A 600 -26.87 7.21 22.38
C HIS A 600 -28.01 6.21 22.13
N PHE A 601 -29.15 6.72 21.66
CA PHE A 601 -30.33 5.96 21.29
C PHE A 601 -30.59 6.01 19.78
N TRP A 602 -30.98 4.87 19.23
CA TRP A 602 -31.19 4.66 17.81
C TRP A 602 -32.46 3.86 17.57
N ILE A 603 -33.18 4.16 16.47
CA ILE A 603 -34.28 3.32 15.98
C ILE A 603 -33.99 2.86 14.56
N ILE A 604 -34.02 1.55 14.33
CA ILE A 604 -34.01 0.94 13.00
C ILE A 604 -35.46 0.65 12.58
N ARG A 605 -35.90 1.24 11.46
CA ARG A 605 -37.22 1.02 10.85
C ARG A 605 -37.07 0.30 9.53
N LYS A 606 -38.06 -0.51 9.16
CA LYS A 606 -38.12 -1.19 7.86
C LYS A 606 -39.37 -0.74 7.12
N ASN A 607 -39.17 -0.02 6.02
CA ASN A 607 -40.23 0.45 5.13
C ASN A 607 -40.00 -0.14 3.74
N ASN A 608 -41.01 -0.78 3.13
CA ASN A 608 -40.91 -1.39 1.81
C ASN A 608 -39.68 -2.31 1.63
N ASN A 609 -39.41 -3.15 2.64
CA ASN A 609 -38.23 -4.02 2.72
C ASN A 609 -36.85 -3.34 2.81
N ILE A 610 -36.81 -2.01 2.91
CA ILE A 610 -35.57 -1.24 3.07
C ILE A 610 -35.48 -0.75 4.52
N SER A 611 -34.32 -0.99 5.15
CA SER A 611 -34.06 -0.58 6.54
C SER A 611 -33.40 0.79 6.58
N THR A 612 -33.91 1.66 7.44
CA THR A 612 -33.37 3.00 7.72
C THR A 612 -33.10 3.14 9.21
N ILE A 613 -32.15 4.01 9.58
CA ILE A 613 -31.82 4.29 10.99
C ILE A 613 -32.06 5.76 11.30
N GLN A 614 -32.59 6.03 12.48
CA GLN A 614 -32.74 7.38 13.04
C GLN A 614 -31.97 7.48 14.35
N ALA A 615 -31.15 8.54 14.48
CA ALA A 615 -30.48 8.91 15.71
C ALA A 615 -31.42 9.74 16.61
N PHE A 616 -31.44 9.44 17.90
CA PHE A 616 -32.11 10.24 18.94
C PHE A 616 -31.12 10.76 19.99
N GLU A 617 -29.81 10.61 19.72
CA GLU A 617 -28.73 11.07 20.58
C GLU A 617 -28.95 10.64 22.04
N MET A 618 -28.93 11.57 23.00
CA MET A 618 -29.08 11.28 24.42
C MET A 618 -30.54 11.11 24.87
N GLU A 619 -31.52 11.27 23.99
CA GLU A 619 -32.94 11.17 24.32
C GLU A 619 -33.48 9.78 24.01
N ASN A 620 -34.06 9.11 25.00
CA ASN A 620 -34.71 7.83 24.78
C ASN A 620 -36.04 8.03 24.04
N PRO A 621 -36.18 7.53 22.79
CA PRO A 621 -37.41 7.70 22.02
C PRO A 621 -38.54 6.78 22.46
N ILE A 622 -38.25 5.76 23.27
CA ILE A 622 -39.22 4.75 23.69
C ILE A 622 -39.99 5.26 24.92
N GLN A 623 -41.23 5.67 24.68
CA GLN A 623 -42.14 6.23 25.67
C GLN A 623 -43.18 5.20 26.13
N SER A 624 -43.71 5.35 27.34
CA SER A 624 -44.85 4.54 27.77
C SER A 624 -46.12 4.90 27.01
N SER A 625 -47.06 3.95 26.89
CA SER A 625 -48.37 4.21 26.28
C SER A 625 -49.11 5.36 26.97
N TYR A 626 -48.89 5.56 28.27
CA TYR A 626 -49.45 6.68 29.02
C TYR A 626 -48.79 8.02 28.66
N GLU A 627 -47.45 8.07 28.58
CA GLU A 627 -46.73 9.26 28.10
C GLU A 627 -47.13 9.65 26.66
N LEU A 628 -47.40 8.67 25.79
CA LEU A 628 -47.87 8.92 24.44
C LEU A 628 -49.25 9.58 24.42
N LEU A 629 -50.18 9.17 25.30
CA LEU A 629 -51.49 9.83 25.42
C LEU A 629 -51.34 11.30 25.80
N TRP A 630 -50.46 11.62 26.76
CA TRP A 630 -50.21 13.01 27.12
C TRP A 630 -49.53 13.81 26.00
N LYS A 631 -48.60 13.20 25.26
CA LYS A 631 -47.99 13.85 24.08
C LYS A 631 -49.00 14.14 22.99
N GLU A 632 -49.93 13.21 22.74
CA GLU A 632 -51.04 13.40 21.79
C GLU A 632 -51.99 14.49 22.29
N LEU A 633 -52.28 14.53 23.59
CA LEU A 633 -53.08 15.59 24.21
C LEU A 633 -52.41 16.97 24.13
N ASN A 634 -51.09 17.06 24.31
CA ASN A 634 -50.34 18.32 24.25
C ASN A 634 -50.18 18.86 22.81
N ASN A 635 -50.32 18.00 21.80
CA ASN A 635 -50.30 18.38 20.37
C ASN A 635 -51.72 18.60 19.81
N SER A 636 -52.68 18.96 20.66
CA SER A 636 -54.11 19.02 20.34
C SER A 636 -54.48 19.94 19.18
N SER A 637 -53.68 20.96 18.87
CA SER A 637 -53.89 21.85 17.72
C SER A 637 -53.82 21.16 16.35
N GLN A 638 -53.36 19.90 16.31
CA GLN A 638 -53.27 19.08 15.09
C GLN A 638 -54.22 17.86 15.11
N ASN A 639 -55.00 17.69 16.18
CA ASN A 639 -55.81 16.49 16.41
C ASN A 639 -57.31 16.78 16.27
N SER A 640 -58.06 15.79 15.78
CA SER A 640 -59.53 15.91 15.71
C SER A 640 -60.15 15.93 17.11
N GLY A 641 -61.30 16.58 17.29
CA GLY A 641 -62.04 16.58 18.56
C GLY A 641 -62.31 15.17 19.12
N ILE A 642 -62.52 14.18 18.23
CA ILE A 642 -62.71 12.77 18.58
C ILE A 642 -61.43 12.13 19.16
N THR A 643 -60.27 12.50 18.61
CA THR A 643 -58.97 12.07 19.13
C THR A 643 -58.73 12.65 20.53
N VAL A 644 -59.07 13.93 20.73
CA VAL A 644 -58.94 14.62 22.03
C VAL A 644 -59.85 13.98 23.08
N GLN A 645 -61.12 13.72 22.76
CA GLN A 645 -62.08 13.01 23.63
C GLN A 645 -61.52 11.67 24.12
N ASN A 646 -61.09 10.82 23.18
CA ASN A 646 -60.57 9.48 23.49
C ASN A 646 -59.28 9.54 24.31
N THR A 647 -58.42 10.52 24.02
CA THR A 647 -57.15 10.69 24.74
C THR A 647 -57.40 11.14 26.19
N MET A 648 -58.23 12.16 26.41
CA MET A 648 -58.61 12.63 27.75
C MET A 648 -59.27 11.52 28.58
N ARG A 649 -60.19 10.75 27.97
CA ARG A 649 -60.83 9.60 28.63
C ARG A 649 -59.79 8.60 29.12
N ARG A 650 -58.90 8.14 28.24
CA ARG A 650 -57.89 7.13 28.58
C ARG A 650 -56.92 7.63 29.65
N ILE A 651 -56.64 8.93 29.69
CA ILE A 651 -55.81 9.53 30.76
C ILE A 651 -56.55 9.52 32.10
N ILE A 652 -57.81 9.99 32.15
CA ILE A 652 -58.63 9.99 33.37
C ILE A 652 -58.90 8.57 33.86
N GLU A 653 -59.28 7.65 32.98
CA GLU A 653 -59.53 6.26 33.33
C GLU A 653 -58.28 5.60 33.88
N ASN A 654 -57.13 5.74 33.22
CA ASN A 654 -55.90 5.09 33.65
C ASN A 654 -55.40 5.67 34.98
N TYR A 655 -55.40 7.00 35.13
CA TYR A 655 -54.86 7.65 36.32
C TYR A 655 -55.83 7.65 37.51
N PHE A 656 -57.06 8.13 37.33
CA PHE A 656 -58.00 8.28 38.42
C PHE A 656 -58.79 7.00 38.70
N LYS A 657 -59.24 6.26 37.68
CA LYS A 657 -60.07 5.06 37.91
C LYS A 657 -59.25 3.81 38.20
N ILE A 658 -58.28 3.47 37.34
CA ILE A 658 -57.49 2.24 37.46
C ILE A 658 -56.47 2.35 38.60
N LEU A 659 -55.64 3.39 38.59
CA LEU A 659 -54.60 3.59 39.61
C LEU A 659 -55.15 4.20 40.90
N GLY A 660 -55.93 5.29 40.78
CA GLY A 660 -56.47 6.04 41.92
C GLY A 660 -57.72 5.42 42.57
N LYS A 661 -58.40 4.47 41.91
CA LYS A 661 -59.66 3.85 42.36
C LYS A 661 -60.82 4.83 42.62
N TYR A 662 -60.82 5.98 41.94
CA TYR A 662 -61.90 6.96 41.99
C TYR A 662 -63.04 6.63 41.02
N ALA A 663 -64.26 6.99 41.38
CA ALA A 663 -65.42 7.00 40.49
C ALA A 663 -65.58 8.38 39.82
N ASP A 664 -66.36 8.44 38.74
CA ASP A 664 -66.66 9.72 38.07
C ASP A 664 -67.31 10.74 39.01
N ASP A 665 -68.16 10.29 39.93
CA ASP A 665 -68.79 11.14 40.94
C ASP A 665 -67.77 11.76 41.91
N ASP A 666 -66.64 11.10 42.18
CA ASP A 666 -65.60 11.63 43.05
C ASP A 666 -64.86 12.80 42.37
N LEU A 667 -64.60 12.68 41.07
CA LEU A 667 -64.02 13.75 40.26
C LEU A 667 -64.96 14.96 40.20
N ILE A 668 -66.26 14.73 40.01
CA ILE A 668 -67.25 15.80 39.95
C ILE A 668 -67.38 16.49 41.32
N LYS A 669 -67.46 15.74 42.42
CA LYS A 669 -67.60 16.29 43.79
C LYS A 669 -66.37 17.08 44.26
N SER A 670 -65.23 16.96 43.59
CA SER A 670 -64.03 17.74 43.90
C SER A 670 -64.17 19.25 43.61
N PHE A 671 -65.19 19.65 42.83
CA PHE A 671 -65.49 21.05 42.54
C PHE A 671 -66.42 21.67 43.58
N ASN A 672 -66.16 22.93 43.96
CA ASN A 672 -66.76 23.56 45.14
C ASN A 672 -68.17 24.13 44.89
N ASN A 673 -68.50 24.51 43.65
CA ASN A 673 -69.79 25.11 43.32
C ASN A 673 -70.55 24.26 42.29
N HIS A 674 -71.88 24.34 42.33
CA HIS A 674 -72.74 23.50 41.51
C HIS A 674 -72.55 23.74 39.99
N GLN A 675 -72.22 24.97 39.59
CA GLN A 675 -71.98 25.31 38.18
C GLN A 675 -70.72 24.62 37.64
N GLU A 676 -69.62 24.61 38.39
CA GLU A 676 -68.37 23.91 38.05
C GLU A 676 -68.57 22.38 38.05
N GLN A 677 -69.36 21.85 38.98
CA GLN A 677 -69.72 20.43 39.00
C GLN A 677 -70.46 20.01 37.72
N GLU A 678 -71.41 20.82 37.25
CA GLU A 678 -72.13 20.55 36.00
C GLU A 678 -71.22 20.65 34.77
N ILE A 679 -70.27 21.59 34.75
CA ILE A 679 -69.28 21.68 33.67
C ILE A 679 -68.33 20.46 33.69
N CYS A 680 -67.88 20.01 34.86
CA CYS A 680 -67.10 18.77 35.00
C CYS A 680 -67.91 17.53 34.57
N ARG A 681 -69.19 17.45 34.95
CA ARG A 681 -70.10 16.40 34.50
C ARG A 681 -70.24 16.41 32.97
N SER A 682 -70.34 17.59 32.36
CA SER A 682 -70.36 17.76 30.91
C SER A 682 -69.09 17.22 30.23
N LEU A 683 -67.90 17.50 30.79
CA LEU A 683 -66.64 16.93 30.30
C LEU A 683 -66.63 15.41 30.39
N VAL A 684 -67.01 14.84 31.54
CA VAL A 684 -67.04 13.38 31.76
C VAL A 684 -68.00 12.69 30.80
N CYS A 685 -69.19 13.27 30.57
CA CYS A 685 -70.12 12.76 29.55
C CYS A 685 -69.50 12.85 28.14
N TRP A 686 -68.90 13.98 27.79
CA TRP A 686 -68.31 14.22 26.46
C TRP A 686 -67.14 13.29 26.12
N ILE A 687 -66.24 13.02 27.07
CA ILE A 687 -65.12 12.08 26.85
C ILE A 687 -65.61 10.62 26.78
N ASN A 688 -66.72 10.28 27.45
CA ASN A 688 -67.33 8.95 27.39
C ASN A 688 -68.14 8.73 26.11
N ASP A 689 -68.82 9.77 25.60
CA ASP A 689 -69.63 9.73 24.37
C ASP A 689 -68.78 9.44 23.12
N GLY A 690 -67.59 10.05 23.03
CA GLY A 690 -66.62 9.80 21.95
C GLY A 690 -66.05 8.37 21.86
N SER A 691 -66.51 7.45 22.72
CA SER A 691 -66.13 6.04 22.74
C SER A 691 -67.24 5.07 22.26
N HIS A 692 -68.47 5.56 22.07
CA HIS A 692 -69.65 4.76 21.73
C HIS A 692 -70.37 5.27 20.46
N GLY A 693 -69.71 5.15 19.30
CA GLY A 693 -70.35 5.29 17.99
C GLY A 693 -69.73 6.38 17.11
N LEU A 694 -69.82 6.19 15.79
CA LEU A 694 -69.65 7.29 14.83
C LEU A 694 -70.78 8.30 15.09
N PRO A 695 -70.53 9.62 14.98
CA PRO A 695 -71.61 10.60 15.03
C PRO A 695 -72.64 10.25 13.94
N ASP A 696 -73.91 10.07 14.31
CA ASP A 696 -75.00 9.73 13.37
C ASP A 696 -75.27 10.86 12.34
N ASP A 697 -74.71 12.06 12.55
CA ASP A 697 -74.86 13.19 11.66
C ASP A 697 -73.72 13.30 10.63
N LEU A 698 -74.11 13.37 9.35
CA LEU A 698 -73.25 13.65 8.19
C LEU A 698 -72.51 15.01 8.26
N TYR A 699 -72.88 15.88 9.21
CA TYR A 699 -72.29 17.20 9.43
C TYR A 699 -72.17 17.49 10.93
N VAL A 700 -70.94 17.54 11.45
CA VAL A 700 -70.65 17.94 12.83
C VAL A 700 -69.82 19.22 12.80
N GLU A 701 -70.32 20.30 13.40
CA GLU A 701 -69.57 21.53 13.62
C GLU A 701 -68.64 21.33 14.83
N GLN A 702 -67.32 21.37 14.62
CA GLN A 702 -66.36 21.38 15.72
C GLN A 702 -66.36 22.77 16.37
N GLN A 703 -66.96 22.89 17.55
CA GLN A 703 -66.93 24.14 18.31
C GLN A 703 -65.63 24.23 19.12
N ASP A 704 -64.59 24.83 18.52
CA ASP A 704 -63.26 24.99 19.13
C ASP A 704 -63.32 25.63 20.54
N ALA A 705 -64.24 26.59 20.75
CA ALA A 705 -64.45 27.25 22.04
C ALA A 705 -64.91 26.30 23.17
N ILE A 706 -65.62 25.21 22.85
CA ILE A 706 -66.03 24.21 23.85
C ILE A 706 -64.84 23.31 24.20
N ILE A 707 -64.01 22.97 23.22
CA ILE A 707 -62.82 22.14 23.42
C ILE A 707 -61.82 22.84 24.35
N GLU A 708 -61.57 24.14 24.16
CA GLU A 708 -60.72 24.93 25.06
C GLU A 708 -61.24 24.93 26.50
N ARG A 709 -62.55 25.08 26.69
CA ARG A 709 -63.17 25.02 28.01
C ARG A 709 -63.02 23.63 28.65
N TYR A 710 -63.09 22.56 27.86
CA TYR A 710 -62.86 21.20 28.34
C TYR A 710 -61.39 20.91 28.69
N PHE A 711 -60.42 21.50 28.01
CA PHE A 711 -59.02 21.46 28.44
C PHE A 711 -58.81 22.09 29.81
N GLU A 712 -59.43 23.26 30.05
CA GLU A 712 -59.34 23.93 31.35
C GLU A 712 -60.00 23.07 32.45
N VAL A 713 -61.18 22.52 32.20
CA VAL A 713 -61.88 21.65 33.16
C VAL A 713 -61.09 20.37 33.42
N PHE A 714 -60.48 19.79 32.39
CA PHE A 714 -59.59 18.63 32.51
C PHE A 714 -58.39 18.94 33.40
N LYS A 715 -57.75 20.11 33.24
CA LYS A 715 -56.69 20.59 34.14
C LYS A 715 -57.19 20.79 35.57
N GLN A 716 -58.37 21.40 35.74
CA GLN A 716 -58.96 21.64 37.05
C GLN A 716 -59.27 20.34 37.80
N ILE A 717 -59.62 19.24 37.12
CA ILE A 717 -59.77 17.93 37.78
C ILE A 717 -58.48 17.54 38.51
N PHE A 718 -57.30 17.69 37.88
CA PHE A 718 -56.03 17.38 38.53
C PHE A 718 -55.74 18.31 39.71
N ILE A 719 -56.04 19.61 39.58
CA ILE A 719 -55.83 20.59 40.66
C ILE A 719 -56.74 20.29 41.86
N LYS A 720 -58.04 20.14 41.64
CA LYS A 720 -59.05 19.92 42.69
C LYS A 720 -58.89 18.57 43.40
N MET A 721 -58.37 17.57 42.70
CA MET A 721 -58.01 16.27 43.28
C MET A 721 -56.63 16.25 43.96
N GLY A 722 -55.90 17.38 43.99
CA GLY A 722 -54.59 17.48 44.67
C GLY A 722 -53.41 16.87 43.90
N HIS A 723 -53.53 16.74 42.58
CA HIS A 723 -52.54 16.12 41.67
C HIS A 723 -52.02 17.10 40.60
N GLU A 724 -51.97 18.40 40.90
CA GLU A 724 -51.49 19.44 39.97
C GLU A 724 -50.06 19.19 39.45
N GLU A 725 -49.15 18.74 40.32
CA GLU A 725 -47.76 18.48 39.95
C GLU A 725 -47.62 17.35 38.92
N HIS A 726 -48.52 16.35 38.95
CA HIS A 726 -48.56 15.31 37.92
C HIS A 726 -49.00 15.87 36.57
N TYR A 727 -50.01 16.75 36.55
CA TYR A 727 -50.46 17.42 35.33
C TYR A 727 -49.32 18.28 34.72
N LYS A 728 -48.65 19.11 35.52
CA LYS A 728 -47.50 19.93 35.09
C LYS A 728 -46.38 19.07 34.52
N MET A 729 -46.03 17.99 35.21
CA MET A 729 -45.00 17.03 34.79
C MET A 729 -45.31 16.43 33.41
N MET A 730 -46.56 16.01 33.17
CA MET A 730 -46.95 15.34 31.92
C MET A 730 -47.19 16.31 30.76
N CYS A 731 -47.58 17.56 31.03
CA CYS A 731 -47.68 18.61 30.03
C CYS A 731 -46.33 19.18 29.57
N ARG A 732 -45.21 18.75 30.19
CA ARG A 732 -43.85 19.24 29.89
C ARG A 732 -43.74 20.77 29.88
N VAL A 733 -44.41 21.44 30.82
CA VAL A 733 -44.11 22.84 31.11
C VAL A 733 -42.75 22.83 31.80
N SER A 734 -41.66 22.98 31.04
CA SER A 734 -40.33 23.08 31.61
C SER A 734 -40.22 24.38 32.41
N GLU A 735 -39.48 24.32 33.53
CA GLU A 735 -39.09 25.46 34.37
C GLU A 735 -38.37 26.60 33.61
N GLU A 736 -38.14 26.46 32.30
CA GLU A 736 -37.57 27.50 31.43
C GLU A 736 -38.53 28.67 31.17
N GLU A 737 -39.84 28.51 31.35
CA GLU A 737 -40.81 29.63 31.27
C GLU A 737 -40.94 30.41 32.59
N LEU A 738 -40.42 29.90 33.71
CA LEU A 738 -40.46 30.60 35.00
C LEU A 738 -39.30 31.58 35.20
N VAL A 739 -38.25 31.51 34.39
CA VAL A 739 -37.11 32.45 34.47
C VAL A 739 -37.33 33.72 33.65
N ASN A 740 -38.26 33.72 32.68
CA ASN A 740 -38.54 34.89 31.84
C ASN A 740 -39.69 35.78 32.34
N ASN A 741 -40.36 35.44 33.45
CA ASN A 741 -41.45 36.26 34.00
C ASN A 741 -41.07 37.07 35.26
N ASP A 742 -39.80 37.03 35.69
CA ASP A 742 -39.28 37.92 36.76
C ASP A 742 -38.49 39.13 36.21
N THR A 743 -38.53 39.35 34.89
CA THR A 743 -38.06 40.58 34.25
C THR A 743 -39.05 41.05 33.17
N GLU A 744 -40.21 41.52 33.60
CA GLU A 744 -40.91 42.67 32.99
C GLU A 744 -41.83 43.36 33.99
#